data_AF-A0A410Q5D9-F1
#
_entry.id   AF-A0A410Q5D9-F1
#
_cell.length_a   1.000
_cell.length_b   1.000
_cell.length_c   1.000
_cell.angle_alpha   90.00
_cell.angle_beta   90.00
_cell.angle_gamma   90.00
#
_symmetry.space_group_name_H-M   'P 1'
#
loop_
_entity.id
_entity.type
_entity.pdbx_description
1 polymer ?
#
loop_
_entity_poly.entity_id
_entity_poly.type
_entity_poly.pdbx_seq_one_letter_code
_entity_poly.pdbx_strand_id
1 'polypeptide(L)'
;MKKTGCVKRAVSAFCAGCLVILSFPAASARAAATATTTDYLNLREGVGTNTKVILTLSKNVSVSVLDNSDAQWAKIQTSSGKSGYCFKQYLSFSSSSGQTSSSSASTAQTKDNLNLRQSSSLSGKILLVLSKGTSVTVLDNSSPNWVQVRAKSGTEGWCSRAYLTVSASSAPASSAGSSSSSATAKTTDYLNLRSGAGMSNKVLLTMSKGAAVTVLNNSNSEWVQVRTQSGKEGWCSRKYLTISGGANTGAGTGSSSSSSSPQSSSSASSGGNGGQGDSGTGASDSGAANITGASVTADVLRLREQPNTASKILANLANGTSLRVLAAPASGWVKVQTADGKSGYVSADYVSIHYSDGTSTGGGAGSNTGTGTSASSLSLSSGSQTVPEGKTLYLKATTNPSGADVTWTSSNASVATVVNGYVTAVATGSAAITAKSGSSTAVCSVTVSDAEPVRTAYASPNIASPGESVALTAITDNSRDGVQFVVTGPDGKTVTATAESSTAETTNGVTTKVWKAAASFNSPGNYTVLAKSRSGGAYSSTGFTTSAYVATQSDRSVTTSEQRRVSDEMIRLISKWEGYVSCVYTDTMSSSQVPTIGYGCTLGANAEFYNGVSATEAWSMMVNKINSSSYTSELNKMIKNNGFLMDQYQADCLISFAYNVGSGYFNSSTEMDFIKIMKNAVRPPDFSSGTTYDATVALDTQVRSNSGMLSAQTGSVAAGTAVTVTGGDFSDKKDGWYKVKLADGTTGWVNAGYVSLACSGQLVHDLNYTNAYAFGTELIRWNQAGGKFYTGLFYRRLGEANVYNYGDYDALRYNKYGYGYPSAASSLQ
;
A
#
# COMPACT_ATOMS: atom_id res chain seq x y z
N MET A 1 56.65 39.64 -63.55
CA MET A 1 57.37 38.67 -64.40
C MET A 1 57.79 37.46 -63.54
N LYS A 2 57.67 36.21 -64.05
CA LYS A 2 58.46 34.96 -63.74
C LYS A 2 58.82 34.64 -62.26
N LYS A 3 58.80 33.40 -61.74
CA LYS A 3 58.35 32.07 -62.22
C LYS A 3 58.34 31.06 -61.03
N THR A 4 57.40 30.12 -61.02
CA THR A 4 57.46 28.71 -60.51
C THR A 4 58.46 28.27 -59.41
N GLY A 5 57.94 27.96 -58.21
CA GLY A 5 57.72 26.58 -57.69
C GLY A 5 58.88 25.71 -57.11
N CYS A 6 58.66 25.11 -55.93
CA CYS A 6 59.08 23.75 -55.54
C CYS A 6 58.36 23.24 -54.26
N VAL A 7 58.60 21.99 -53.84
CA VAL A 7 57.76 21.13 -52.97
C VAL A 7 58.42 20.84 -51.60
N LYS A 8 57.66 20.77 -50.47
CA LYS A 8 57.66 19.67 -49.44
C LYS A 8 57.01 20.02 -48.07
N ARG A 9 56.43 18.96 -47.45
CA ARG A 9 56.19 18.68 -46.01
C ARG A 9 55.04 19.34 -45.21
N ALA A 10 54.22 18.44 -44.65
CA ALA A 10 53.72 18.34 -43.26
C ALA A 10 52.76 19.38 -42.63
N VAL A 11 51.55 18.87 -42.34
CA VAL A 11 50.71 19.03 -41.12
C VAL A 11 50.31 20.43 -40.62
N SER A 12 48.99 20.60 -40.44
CA SER A 12 48.27 21.65 -39.68
C SER A 12 48.40 23.10 -40.14
N ALA A 13 47.24 23.71 -40.50
CA ALA A 13 46.56 24.70 -39.65
C ALA A 13 45.46 25.48 -40.40
N PHE A 14 44.45 25.92 -39.63
CA PHE A 14 43.69 27.18 -39.75
C PHE A 14 43.78 28.02 -41.05
N CYS A 15 42.60 28.26 -41.66
CA CYS A 15 42.17 29.56 -42.19
C CYS A 15 40.64 29.65 -41.94
N ALA A 16 40.06 30.65 -41.28
CA ALA A 16 40.21 32.11 -41.44
C ALA A 16 39.72 32.59 -42.82
N GLY A 17 38.39 32.54 -43.03
CA GLY A 17 37.71 33.16 -44.16
C GLY A 17 37.34 34.61 -43.87
N CYS A 18 37.57 35.51 -44.83
CA CYS A 18 37.50 36.95 -44.60
C CYS A 18 36.07 37.52 -44.59
N LEU A 19 35.95 38.66 -43.90
CA LEU A 19 34.73 39.38 -43.54
C LEU A 19 34.07 40.08 -44.73
N VAL A 20 32.78 39.82 -44.98
CA VAL A 20 31.90 40.71 -45.77
C VAL A 20 30.87 41.31 -44.82
N ILE A 21 30.99 42.61 -44.56
CA ILE A 21 30.10 43.32 -43.64
C ILE A 21 28.81 43.70 -44.37
N LEU A 22 27.79 42.85 -44.25
CA LEU A 22 26.40 43.25 -44.48
C LEU A 22 25.81 43.70 -43.14
N SER A 23 25.57 45.01 -43.03
CA SER A 23 25.02 45.66 -41.84
C SER A 23 23.54 45.35 -41.65
N PHE A 24 23.23 44.15 -41.16
CA PHE A 24 21.90 43.86 -40.62
C PHE A 24 21.68 44.68 -39.34
N PRO A 25 20.47 45.22 -39.10
CA PRO A 25 20.16 45.83 -37.81
C PRO A 25 20.37 44.78 -36.72
N ALA A 26 21.01 45.17 -35.61
CA ALA A 26 21.19 44.30 -34.46
C ALA A 26 19.82 43.99 -33.87
N ALA A 27 19.19 42.91 -34.34
CA ALA A 27 18.04 42.31 -33.70
C ALA A 27 18.50 41.95 -32.29
N SER A 28 18.01 42.72 -31.30
CA SER A 28 18.33 42.52 -29.89
C SER A 28 18.17 41.04 -29.57
N ALA A 29 19.29 40.38 -29.21
CA ALA A 29 19.32 38.95 -28.94
C ALA A 29 18.46 38.70 -27.70
N ARG A 30 17.17 38.44 -27.94
CA ARG A 30 16.17 38.18 -26.92
C ARG A 30 16.70 37.00 -26.11
N ALA A 31 16.92 37.21 -24.81
CA ALA A 31 17.45 36.17 -23.94
C ALA A 31 16.63 34.89 -24.15
N ALA A 32 17.27 33.84 -24.67
CA ALA A 32 16.59 32.59 -24.93
C ALA A 32 16.03 32.10 -23.60
N ALA A 33 14.71 31.93 -23.52
CA ALA A 33 14.07 31.51 -22.29
C ALA A 33 14.68 30.17 -21.88
N THR A 34 15.37 30.12 -20.74
CA THR A 34 15.94 28.88 -20.24
C THR A 34 14.90 28.15 -19.40
N ALA A 35 14.94 26.84 -19.42
CA ALA A 35 14.14 26.01 -18.54
C ALA A 35 15.00 24.92 -17.91
N THR A 36 14.68 24.55 -16.68
CA THR A 36 15.34 23.46 -15.96
C THR A 36 14.40 22.26 -15.88
N THR A 37 14.89 21.06 -16.19
CA THR A 37 14.08 19.84 -16.09
C THR A 37 13.71 19.56 -14.63
N THR A 38 12.42 19.36 -14.35
CA THR A 38 11.94 19.06 -12.98
C THR A 38 11.91 17.57 -12.67
N ASP A 39 12.06 16.73 -13.71
CA ASP A 39 12.19 15.28 -13.65
C ASP A 39 13.00 14.75 -14.84
N TYR A 40 13.22 13.44 -14.92
CA TYR A 40 13.78 12.79 -16.12
C TYR A 40 12.86 13.00 -17.33
N LEU A 41 13.41 13.56 -18.40
CA LEU A 41 12.60 14.10 -19.50
C LEU A 41 13.08 13.61 -20.88
N ASN A 42 12.25 12.80 -21.54
CA ASN A 42 12.50 12.34 -22.90
C ASN A 42 12.42 13.49 -23.92
N LEU A 43 13.52 13.69 -24.64
CA LEU A 43 13.63 14.59 -25.79
C LEU A 43 13.38 13.80 -27.08
N ARG A 44 12.42 14.22 -27.90
CA ARG A 44 11.92 13.46 -29.06
C ARG A 44 12.04 14.22 -30.38
N GLU A 45 12.00 13.49 -31.49
CA GLU A 45 12.10 14.05 -32.85
C GLU A 45 10.86 14.89 -33.26
N GLY A 46 9.69 14.66 -32.62
CA GLY A 46 8.45 15.42 -32.88
C GLY A 46 7.51 15.46 -31.67
N VAL A 47 6.43 16.25 -31.77
CA VAL A 47 5.37 16.28 -30.76
C VAL A 47 4.56 14.98 -30.78
N GLY A 48 4.38 14.35 -29.61
CA GLY A 48 3.67 13.07 -29.47
C GLY A 48 4.50 11.99 -28.76
N THR A 49 3.84 11.08 -28.03
CA THR A 49 4.51 10.00 -27.29
C THR A 49 4.95 8.82 -28.17
N ASN A 50 4.44 8.77 -29.39
CA ASN A 50 4.78 7.80 -30.45
C ASN A 50 6.00 8.21 -31.28
N THR A 51 6.57 9.40 -31.09
CA THR A 51 7.76 9.86 -31.83
C THR A 51 9.05 9.33 -31.18
N LYS A 52 10.08 9.10 -31.99
CA LYS A 52 11.35 8.52 -31.55
C LYS A 52 12.06 9.39 -30.51
N VAL A 53 12.57 8.76 -29.45
CA VAL A 53 13.38 9.42 -28.41
C VAL A 53 14.80 9.61 -28.92
N ILE A 54 15.31 10.85 -28.85
CA ILE A 54 16.67 11.24 -29.22
C ILE A 54 17.62 10.99 -28.04
N LEU A 55 17.17 11.33 -26.83
CA LEU A 55 17.85 11.12 -25.54
C LEU A 55 16.88 11.39 -24.38
N THR A 56 17.23 10.90 -23.20
CA THR A 56 16.57 11.26 -21.94
C THR A 56 17.43 12.27 -21.18
N LEU A 57 16.85 13.41 -20.81
CA LEU A 57 17.50 14.42 -19.98
C LEU A 57 17.39 14.01 -18.51
N SER A 58 18.48 14.12 -17.76
CA SER A 58 18.43 14.00 -16.30
C SER A 58 17.62 15.13 -15.68
N LYS A 59 17.14 14.93 -14.45
CA LYS A 59 16.53 15.96 -13.61
C LYS A 59 17.53 17.10 -13.30
N ASN A 60 17.04 18.32 -13.14
CA ASN A 60 17.78 19.56 -12.88
C ASN A 60 18.75 20.01 -14.00
N VAL A 61 18.58 19.53 -15.24
CA VAL A 61 19.35 19.96 -16.40
C VAL A 61 18.76 21.24 -16.99
N SER A 62 19.59 22.26 -17.17
CA SER A 62 19.21 23.49 -17.87
C SER A 62 19.26 23.32 -19.39
N VAL A 63 18.20 23.77 -20.07
CA VAL A 63 18.04 23.75 -21.53
C VAL A 63 17.57 25.10 -22.05
N SER A 64 17.90 25.42 -23.30
CA SER A 64 17.38 26.60 -23.99
C SER A 64 16.05 26.26 -24.65
N VAL A 65 15.01 27.07 -24.44
CA VAL A 65 13.69 26.87 -25.07
C VAL A 65 13.67 27.59 -26.41
N LEU A 66 13.47 26.80 -27.48
CA LEU A 66 13.39 27.28 -28.86
C LEU A 66 11.93 27.58 -29.28
N ASP A 67 10.97 26.81 -28.76
CA ASP A 67 9.54 27.02 -29.00
C ASP A 67 8.73 26.60 -27.76
N ASN A 68 7.76 27.43 -27.39
CA ASN A 68 6.87 27.24 -26.25
C ASN A 68 5.39 27.50 -26.64
N SER A 69 5.02 27.37 -27.92
CA SER A 69 3.68 27.69 -28.42
C SER A 69 2.62 26.60 -28.16
N ASP A 70 2.98 25.32 -28.24
CA ASP A 70 2.05 24.19 -28.09
C ASP A 70 1.48 24.05 -26.66
N ALA A 71 0.30 23.45 -26.47
CA ALA A 71 -0.34 23.37 -25.15
C ALA A 71 0.39 22.44 -24.15
N GLN A 72 1.14 21.43 -24.62
CA GLN A 72 1.73 20.38 -23.79
C GLN A 72 3.24 20.15 -24.06
N TRP A 73 3.76 20.58 -25.20
CA TRP A 73 5.14 20.32 -25.65
C TRP A 73 5.95 21.62 -25.82
N ALA A 74 7.22 21.59 -25.43
CA ALA A 74 8.19 22.63 -25.76
C ALA A 74 9.29 22.04 -26.65
N LYS A 75 9.79 22.84 -27.60
CA LYS A 75 11.01 22.52 -28.33
C LYS A 75 12.18 23.13 -27.58
N ILE A 76 13.18 22.32 -27.25
CA ILE A 76 14.36 22.76 -26.50
C ILE A 76 15.66 22.37 -27.22
N GLN A 77 16.77 22.96 -26.78
CA GLN A 77 18.13 22.60 -27.15
C GLN A 77 18.99 22.39 -25.89
N THR A 78 19.78 21.31 -25.88
CA THR A 78 20.73 21.01 -24.81
C THR A 78 22.02 21.83 -24.96
N SER A 79 22.82 21.91 -23.88
CA SER A 79 24.18 22.47 -23.92
C SER A 79 25.10 21.74 -24.92
N SER A 80 24.83 20.46 -25.21
CA SER A 80 25.48 19.66 -26.24
C SER A 80 24.93 19.87 -27.66
N GLY A 81 24.07 20.88 -27.88
CA GLY A 81 23.54 21.28 -29.18
C GLY A 81 22.38 20.44 -29.71
N LYS A 82 22.04 19.31 -29.08
CA LYS A 82 20.93 18.43 -29.51
C LYS A 82 19.58 19.11 -29.27
N SER A 83 18.71 19.09 -30.26
CA SER A 83 17.40 19.75 -30.23
C SER A 83 16.26 18.75 -30.43
N GLY A 84 15.11 19.01 -29.81
CA GLY A 84 13.92 18.16 -29.93
C GLY A 84 12.74 18.66 -29.11
N TYR A 85 11.66 17.89 -29.06
CA TYR A 85 10.43 18.19 -28.32
C TYR A 85 10.34 17.40 -27.01
N CYS A 86 9.89 18.05 -25.94
CA CYS A 86 9.65 17.41 -24.65
C CYS A 86 8.41 18.00 -23.95
N PHE A 87 7.87 17.28 -22.96
CA PHE A 87 6.66 17.70 -22.25
C PHE A 87 6.91 18.89 -21.30
N LYS A 88 6.13 19.96 -21.47
CA LYS A 88 6.22 21.21 -20.68
C LYS A 88 6.04 21.02 -19.18
N GLN A 89 5.23 20.05 -18.76
CA GLN A 89 4.97 19.78 -17.33
C GLN A 89 6.24 19.38 -16.56
N TYR A 90 7.31 19.01 -17.26
CA TYR A 90 8.61 18.66 -16.69
C TYR A 90 9.68 19.75 -16.91
N LEU A 91 9.28 20.97 -17.28
CA LEU A 91 10.15 22.13 -17.47
C LEU A 91 9.77 23.27 -16.50
N SER A 92 10.74 23.76 -15.74
CA SER A 92 10.65 24.97 -14.93
C SER A 92 11.31 26.12 -15.68
N PHE A 93 10.50 27.00 -16.27
CA PHE A 93 10.99 28.16 -17.04
C PHE A 93 11.56 29.24 -16.10
N SER A 94 12.74 29.75 -16.42
CA SER A 94 13.40 30.83 -15.69
C SER A 94 12.97 32.19 -16.22
N SER A 95 12.28 32.97 -15.41
CA SER A 95 11.87 34.34 -15.72
C SER A 95 13.07 35.30 -15.63
N SER A 96 13.31 36.09 -16.67
CA SER A 96 14.39 37.08 -16.68
C SER A 96 14.00 38.40 -16.00
N SER A 97 14.77 38.79 -14.98
CA SER A 97 15.08 40.18 -14.54
C SER A 97 13.95 41.12 -14.08
N GLY A 98 14.27 41.99 -13.11
CA GLY A 98 13.68 43.34 -13.05
C GLY A 98 13.37 43.85 -11.65
N GLN A 99 13.91 45.02 -11.30
CA GLN A 99 13.79 45.64 -9.98
C GLN A 99 12.50 46.46 -9.82
N THR A 100 11.91 46.38 -8.61
CA THR A 100 11.14 47.41 -7.88
C THR A 100 10.48 48.59 -8.62
N SER A 101 9.17 48.76 -8.39
CA SER A 101 8.64 50.01 -7.82
C SER A 101 7.34 49.79 -7.05
N SER A 102 7.09 50.64 -6.07
CA SER A 102 6.01 50.55 -5.08
C SER A 102 4.63 50.89 -5.64
N SER A 103 3.65 50.01 -5.40
CA SER A 103 2.23 50.34 -5.47
C SER A 103 1.50 49.77 -4.25
N SER A 104 0.55 50.55 -3.72
CA SER A 104 -0.19 50.34 -2.47
C SER A 104 -0.49 48.89 -2.14
N ALA A 105 0.23 48.34 -1.15
CA ALA A 105 0.18 46.94 -0.76
C ALA A 105 -1.24 46.52 -0.34
N SER A 106 -1.94 45.80 -1.22
CA SER A 106 -3.18 45.13 -0.87
C SER A 106 -2.85 44.02 0.13
N THR A 107 -3.61 43.93 1.23
CA THR A 107 -3.39 42.89 2.24
C THR A 107 -4.45 41.81 2.12
N ALA A 108 -4.14 40.61 2.60
CA ALA A 108 -5.10 39.52 2.66
C ALA A 108 -5.05 38.81 4.00
N GLN A 109 -6.21 38.33 4.48
CA GLN A 109 -6.29 37.51 5.69
C GLN A 109 -6.69 36.07 5.36
N THR A 110 -6.08 35.12 6.06
CA THR A 110 -6.39 33.69 5.93
C THR A 110 -7.72 33.35 6.60
N LYS A 111 -8.63 32.68 5.87
CA LYS A 111 -9.94 32.24 6.39
C LYS A 111 -9.83 30.99 7.27
N ASP A 112 -8.73 30.25 7.12
CA ASP A 112 -8.39 29.04 7.88
C ASP A 112 -6.86 28.87 7.90
N ASN A 113 -6.34 27.82 8.55
CA ASN A 113 -4.93 27.44 8.49
C ASN A 113 -4.52 27.14 7.03
N LEU A 114 -3.64 27.96 6.46
CA LEU A 114 -3.37 28.02 5.03
C LEU A 114 -1.89 27.79 4.69
N ASN A 115 -1.64 26.81 3.84
CA ASN A 115 -0.30 26.53 3.33
C ASN A 115 0.19 27.62 2.37
N LEU A 116 1.33 28.24 2.71
CA LEU A 116 2.14 29.06 1.81
C LEU A 116 3.09 28.13 1.05
N ARG A 117 2.96 28.05 -0.27
CA ARG A 117 3.67 27.06 -1.11
C ARG A 117 4.67 27.73 -2.05
N GLN A 118 5.69 26.99 -2.47
CA GLN A 118 6.72 27.50 -3.37
C GLN A 118 6.20 27.81 -4.79
N SER A 119 5.04 27.27 -5.17
CA SER A 119 4.40 27.48 -6.47
C SER A 119 2.86 27.50 -6.36
N SER A 120 2.19 28.05 -7.37
CA SER A 120 0.73 28.15 -7.51
C SER A 120 0.04 26.81 -7.79
N SER A 121 0.31 25.80 -6.96
CA SER A 121 -0.20 24.43 -7.08
C SER A 121 -0.31 23.73 -5.73
N LEU A 122 -1.31 22.86 -5.57
CA LEU A 122 -1.46 22.01 -4.38
C LEU A 122 -0.30 21.01 -4.22
N SER A 123 0.44 20.73 -5.29
CA SER A 123 1.64 19.90 -5.29
C SER A 123 2.92 20.67 -4.95
N GLY A 124 2.89 22.00 -4.87
CA GLY A 124 4.06 22.82 -4.53
C GLY A 124 4.49 22.60 -3.07
N LYS A 125 5.82 22.53 -2.83
CA LYS A 125 6.39 22.38 -1.48
C LYS A 125 5.80 23.43 -0.53
N ILE A 126 5.32 22.99 0.63
CA ILE A 126 4.86 23.89 1.69
C ILE A 126 6.10 24.55 2.30
N LEU A 127 6.16 25.88 2.23
CA LEU A 127 7.21 26.69 2.83
C LEU A 127 6.87 27.05 4.28
N LEU A 128 5.58 27.32 4.54
CA LEU A 128 5.05 27.67 5.86
C LEU A 128 3.55 27.35 5.93
N VAL A 129 3.02 27.12 7.13
CA VAL A 129 1.57 27.11 7.40
C VAL A 129 1.21 28.41 8.11
N LEU A 130 0.35 29.22 7.50
CA LEU A 130 -0.16 30.46 8.06
C LEU A 130 -1.41 30.16 8.88
N SER A 131 -1.43 30.49 10.17
CA SER A 131 -2.60 30.28 11.04
C SER A 131 -3.82 31.05 10.54
N LYS A 132 -5.04 30.58 10.84
CA LYS A 132 -6.29 31.31 10.58
C LYS A 132 -6.23 32.76 11.11
N GLY A 133 -6.68 33.74 10.31
CA GLY A 133 -6.64 35.17 10.64
C GLY A 133 -5.29 35.86 10.37
N THR A 134 -4.26 35.14 9.91
CA THR A 134 -2.95 35.73 9.60
C THR A 134 -3.07 36.71 8.44
N SER A 135 -2.56 37.93 8.64
CA SER A 135 -2.48 38.96 7.60
C SER A 135 -1.18 38.84 6.79
N VAL A 136 -1.29 38.90 5.47
CA VAL A 136 -0.17 38.82 4.51
C VAL A 136 -0.25 39.93 3.47
N THR A 137 0.88 40.32 2.89
CA THR A 137 0.93 41.28 1.77
C THR A 137 0.73 40.54 0.46
N VAL A 138 -0.16 41.02 -0.41
CA VAL A 138 -0.36 40.45 -1.75
C VAL A 138 0.66 41.02 -2.73
N LEU A 139 1.33 40.12 -3.46
CA LEU A 139 2.33 40.44 -4.49
C LEU A 139 1.79 40.20 -5.91
N ASP A 140 1.04 39.10 -6.11
CA ASP A 140 0.34 38.82 -7.37
C ASP A 140 -1.05 38.21 -7.07
N ASN A 141 -2.07 38.75 -7.73
CA ASN A 141 -3.48 38.35 -7.61
C ASN A 141 -4.14 38.18 -9.00
N SER A 142 -3.34 37.99 -10.05
CA SER A 142 -3.79 37.77 -11.43
C SER A 142 -4.44 36.40 -11.63
N SER A 143 -4.04 35.39 -10.86
CA SER A 143 -4.58 34.04 -10.95
C SER A 143 -5.94 33.90 -10.25
N PRO A 144 -6.93 33.21 -10.87
CA PRO A 144 -8.24 32.98 -10.25
C PRO A 144 -8.19 32.01 -9.06
N ASN A 145 -7.15 31.18 -8.96
CA ASN A 145 -7.05 30.10 -7.98
C ASN A 145 -5.95 30.30 -6.93
N TRP A 146 -4.96 31.15 -7.20
CA TRP A 146 -3.77 31.35 -6.39
C TRP A 146 -3.42 32.83 -6.23
N VAL A 147 -2.84 33.18 -5.09
CA VAL A 147 -2.35 34.53 -4.79
C VAL A 147 -0.91 34.39 -4.31
N GLN A 148 0.03 35.10 -4.92
CA GLN A 148 1.37 35.22 -4.39
C GLN A 148 1.36 36.24 -3.26
N VAL A 149 1.89 35.87 -2.10
CA VAL A 149 1.87 36.67 -0.89
C VAL A 149 3.22 36.63 -0.17
N ARG A 150 3.52 37.70 0.58
CA ARG A 150 4.65 37.79 1.51
C ARG A 150 4.13 37.73 2.94
N ALA A 151 4.63 36.77 3.71
CA ALA A 151 4.35 36.65 5.14
C ALA A 151 5.15 37.68 5.97
N LYS A 152 4.76 37.91 7.23
CA LYS A 152 5.46 38.84 8.15
C LYS A 152 6.93 38.45 8.40
N SER A 153 7.30 37.18 8.21
CA SER A 153 8.67 36.67 8.23
C SER A 153 9.54 37.07 7.03
N GLY A 154 8.97 37.75 6.02
CA GLY A 154 9.62 38.02 4.74
C GLY A 154 9.51 36.87 3.72
N THR A 155 9.04 35.69 4.12
CA THR A 155 8.87 34.53 3.25
C THR A 155 7.81 34.78 2.17
N GLU A 156 8.17 34.58 0.91
CA GLU A 156 7.26 34.68 -0.24
C GLU A 156 6.81 33.31 -0.73
N GLY A 157 5.58 33.23 -1.21
CA GLY A 157 5.03 32.03 -1.82
C GLY A 157 3.59 32.21 -2.27
N TRP A 158 2.98 31.13 -2.71
CA TRP A 158 1.63 31.09 -3.25
C TRP A 158 0.67 30.43 -2.27
N CYS A 159 -0.43 31.11 -1.98
CA CYS A 159 -1.55 30.61 -1.20
C CYS A 159 -2.78 30.40 -2.10
N SER A 160 -3.65 29.45 -1.76
CA SER A 160 -4.89 29.24 -2.51
C SER A 160 -5.87 30.40 -2.26
N ARG A 161 -6.34 31.02 -3.35
CA ARG A 161 -7.17 32.23 -3.32
C ARG A 161 -8.51 32.02 -2.61
N ALA A 162 -9.08 30.82 -2.67
CA ALA A 162 -10.31 30.47 -1.98
C ALA A 162 -10.22 30.72 -0.46
N TYR A 163 -9.03 30.52 0.13
CA TYR A 163 -8.76 30.62 1.56
C TYR A 163 -8.22 31.99 2.00
N LEU A 164 -8.12 32.96 1.09
CA LEU A 164 -7.76 34.34 1.41
C LEU A 164 -8.97 35.27 1.25
N THR A 165 -9.11 36.21 2.18
CA THR A 165 -9.92 37.42 2.01
C THR A 165 -8.95 38.52 1.60
N VAL A 166 -8.88 38.83 0.30
CA VAL A 166 -8.04 39.92 -0.21
C VAL A 166 -8.78 41.23 0.01
N SER A 167 -8.27 42.05 0.93
CA SER A 167 -8.79 43.39 1.23
C SER A 167 -8.02 44.42 0.41
N ALA A 168 -8.67 44.95 -0.63
CA ALA A 168 -8.28 46.26 -1.15
C ALA A 168 -8.50 47.30 -0.03
N SER A 169 -7.56 48.23 0.13
CA SER A 169 -7.59 49.16 1.26
C SER A 169 -8.73 50.18 1.13
N SER A 170 -9.72 50.09 2.02
CA SER A 170 -10.66 51.17 2.33
C SER A 170 -11.10 51.06 3.80
N ALA A 171 -11.15 52.19 4.50
CA ALA A 171 -11.39 52.28 5.95
C ALA A 171 -12.82 51.85 6.38
N PRO A 172 -13.07 51.57 7.68
CA PRO A 172 -14.18 50.72 8.12
C PRO A 172 -15.43 51.46 8.62
N ALA A 173 -16.62 50.85 8.49
CA ALA A 173 -17.75 51.01 9.42
C ALA A 173 -18.87 49.96 9.26
N SER A 174 -19.26 49.36 10.39
CA SER A 174 -20.65 49.07 10.86
C SER A 174 -21.67 48.20 10.09
N SER A 175 -22.61 47.67 10.89
CA SER A 175 -23.63 46.65 10.62
C SER A 175 -24.84 47.06 9.78
N ALA A 176 -25.41 46.14 8.98
CA ALA A 176 -26.81 45.65 9.07
C ALA A 176 -27.22 44.70 7.91
N GLY A 177 -28.13 43.76 8.20
CA GLY A 177 -29.29 43.45 7.34
C GLY A 177 -29.16 42.69 6.00
N SER A 178 -29.80 41.51 5.95
CA SER A 178 -30.62 41.02 4.81
C SER A 178 -29.96 40.47 3.53
N SER A 179 -29.70 39.16 3.56
CA SER A 179 -30.12 38.15 2.57
C SER A 179 -30.49 38.58 1.13
N SER A 180 -29.70 38.14 0.14
CA SER A 180 -30.17 37.86 -1.21
C SER A 180 -30.39 36.35 -1.39
N SER A 181 -31.63 35.94 -1.65
CA SER A 181 -32.02 34.54 -1.72
C SER A 181 -31.53 33.86 -3.00
N SER A 182 -30.49 33.04 -2.91
CA SER A 182 -30.13 32.11 -3.98
C SER A 182 -31.23 31.06 -4.14
N ALA A 183 -31.76 30.88 -5.36
CA ALA A 183 -32.72 29.81 -5.63
C ALA A 183 -32.15 28.45 -5.18
N THR A 184 -32.99 27.63 -4.54
CA THR A 184 -32.58 26.30 -4.07
C THR A 184 -33.32 25.23 -4.86
N ALA A 185 -32.72 24.05 -4.97
CA ALA A 185 -33.36 22.91 -5.57
C ALA A 185 -33.23 21.68 -4.67
N LYS A 186 -34.20 20.77 -4.77
CA LYS A 186 -34.07 19.42 -4.23
C LYS A 186 -34.01 18.41 -5.36
N THR A 187 -33.19 17.38 -5.19
CA THR A 187 -33.13 16.27 -6.14
C THR A 187 -34.38 15.39 -6.02
N THR A 188 -35.00 15.02 -7.13
CA THR A 188 -36.14 14.10 -7.14
C THR A 188 -35.72 12.63 -7.15
N ASP A 189 -34.44 12.37 -7.46
CA ASP A 189 -33.79 11.05 -7.37
C ASP A 189 -32.28 11.21 -7.11
N TYR A 190 -31.53 10.09 -7.02
CA TYR A 190 -30.07 10.12 -6.93
C TYR A 190 -29.44 10.76 -8.18
N LEU A 191 -28.86 11.95 -8.02
CA LEU A 191 -28.50 12.82 -9.14
C LEU A 191 -26.99 13.09 -9.22
N ASN A 192 -26.39 12.73 -10.34
CA ASN A 192 -24.96 12.96 -10.60
C ASN A 192 -24.65 14.44 -10.82
N LEU A 193 -23.73 14.97 -10.01
CA LEU A 193 -23.09 16.28 -10.19
C LEU A 193 -21.81 16.09 -11.00
N ARG A 194 -21.69 16.76 -12.15
CA ARG A 194 -20.63 16.58 -13.14
C ARG A 194 -19.78 17.84 -13.33
N SER A 195 -18.60 17.70 -13.94
CA SER A 195 -17.70 18.82 -14.24
C SER A 195 -18.21 19.77 -15.33
N GLY A 196 -19.25 19.40 -16.09
CA GLY A 196 -19.81 20.20 -17.18
C GLY A 196 -21.20 19.69 -17.59
N ALA A 197 -21.97 20.52 -18.29
CA ALA A 197 -23.29 20.18 -18.82
C ALA A 197 -23.17 19.12 -19.93
N GLY A 198 -23.53 17.86 -19.64
CA GLY A 198 -23.52 16.77 -20.61
C GLY A 198 -23.17 15.41 -19.99
N MET A 199 -23.68 14.32 -20.58
CA MET A 199 -23.52 12.96 -20.03
C MET A 199 -22.09 12.41 -20.13
N SER A 200 -21.26 12.96 -21.03
CA SER A 200 -19.85 12.63 -21.20
C SER A 200 -18.92 13.27 -20.14
N ASN A 201 -19.39 14.30 -19.42
CA ASN A 201 -18.56 15.00 -18.43
C ASN A 201 -18.34 14.18 -17.16
N LYS A 202 -17.13 14.26 -16.59
CA LYS A 202 -16.69 13.52 -15.39
C LYS A 202 -17.63 13.78 -14.22
N VAL A 203 -18.13 12.71 -13.58
CA VAL A 203 -18.92 12.79 -12.35
C VAL A 203 -18.01 13.19 -11.18
N LEU A 204 -18.41 14.21 -10.43
CA LEU A 204 -17.71 14.76 -9.25
C LEU A 204 -18.25 14.20 -7.93
N LEU A 205 -19.53 13.82 -7.91
CA LEU A 205 -20.22 12.97 -6.92
C LEU A 205 -21.65 12.61 -7.41
N THR A 206 -22.32 11.68 -6.73
CA THR A 206 -23.77 11.47 -6.84
C THR A 206 -24.46 12.02 -5.58
N MET A 207 -25.41 12.93 -5.76
CA MET A 207 -26.23 13.50 -4.69
C MET A 207 -27.37 12.52 -4.35
N SER A 208 -27.73 12.38 -3.08
CA SER A 208 -28.86 11.53 -2.67
C SER A 208 -30.21 12.10 -3.13
N LYS A 209 -31.24 11.25 -3.22
CA LYS A 209 -32.62 11.68 -3.44
C LYS A 209 -33.10 12.59 -2.30
N GLY A 210 -33.72 13.73 -2.62
CA GLY A 210 -34.17 14.74 -1.65
C GLY A 210 -33.07 15.72 -1.19
N ALA A 211 -31.83 15.59 -1.65
CA ALA A 211 -30.72 16.46 -1.28
C ALA A 211 -30.97 17.90 -1.72
N ALA A 212 -30.80 18.85 -0.79
CA ALA A 212 -30.89 20.28 -1.06
C ALA A 212 -29.59 20.83 -1.65
N VAL A 213 -29.71 21.65 -2.69
CA VAL A 213 -28.60 22.31 -3.38
C VAL A 213 -28.93 23.76 -3.69
N THR A 214 -27.92 24.62 -3.74
CA THR A 214 -28.06 25.99 -4.21
C THR A 214 -27.90 26.02 -5.72
N VAL A 215 -28.84 26.63 -6.45
CA VAL A 215 -28.74 26.82 -7.89
C VAL A 215 -27.79 28.00 -8.17
N LEU A 216 -26.75 27.74 -8.95
CA LEU A 216 -25.76 28.73 -9.38
C LEU A 216 -26.02 29.22 -10.81
N ASN A 217 -26.48 28.34 -11.69
CA ASN A 217 -26.83 28.68 -13.07
C ASN A 217 -27.92 27.73 -13.60
N ASN A 218 -28.98 28.28 -14.18
CA ASN A 218 -30.14 27.55 -14.72
C ASN A 218 -30.51 28.02 -16.14
N SER A 219 -29.57 28.61 -16.89
CA SER A 219 -29.81 29.11 -18.25
C SER A 219 -29.86 28.02 -19.33
N ASN A 220 -29.55 26.77 -18.98
CA ASN A 220 -29.58 25.63 -19.89
C ASN A 220 -30.83 24.77 -19.63
N SER A 221 -31.52 24.37 -20.69
CA SER A 221 -32.81 23.65 -20.62
C SER A 221 -32.71 22.25 -20.02
N GLU A 222 -31.56 21.58 -20.18
CA GLU A 222 -31.36 20.17 -19.81
C GLU A 222 -30.46 20.00 -18.57
N TRP A 223 -29.65 21.01 -18.22
CA TRP A 223 -28.63 20.97 -17.16
C TRP A 223 -28.63 22.22 -16.28
N VAL A 224 -28.45 22.04 -14.98
CA VAL A 224 -28.37 23.10 -13.98
C VAL A 224 -27.04 23.01 -13.27
N GLN A 225 -26.33 24.13 -13.13
CA GLN A 225 -25.16 24.22 -12.26
C GLN A 225 -25.61 24.49 -10.83
N VAL A 226 -25.18 23.65 -9.90
CA VAL A 226 -25.58 23.71 -8.48
C VAL A 226 -24.38 23.55 -7.55
N ARG A 227 -24.51 24.06 -6.33
CA ARG A 227 -23.59 23.85 -5.20
C ARG A 227 -24.26 22.97 -4.16
N THR A 228 -23.60 21.89 -3.75
CA THR A 228 -24.07 21.06 -2.63
C THR A 228 -23.92 21.78 -1.30
N GLN A 229 -24.62 21.31 -0.26
CA GLN A 229 -24.42 21.79 1.11
C GLN A 229 -23.00 21.55 1.65
N SER A 230 -22.25 20.61 1.05
CA SER A 230 -20.80 20.39 1.26
C SER A 230 -19.88 21.28 0.41
N GLY A 231 -20.43 22.28 -0.29
CA GLY A 231 -19.68 23.29 -1.06
C GLY A 231 -19.17 22.85 -2.43
N LYS A 232 -19.38 21.59 -2.86
CA LYS A 232 -18.96 21.14 -4.19
C LYS A 232 -19.90 21.68 -5.27
N GLU A 233 -19.31 22.20 -6.35
CA GLU A 233 -20.03 22.74 -7.50
C GLU A 233 -19.95 21.81 -8.71
N GLY A 234 -20.99 21.83 -9.54
CA GLY A 234 -21.00 21.16 -10.84
C GLY A 234 -22.37 21.18 -11.49
N TRP A 235 -22.49 20.49 -12.61
CA TRP A 235 -23.69 20.42 -13.44
C TRP A 235 -24.44 19.11 -13.24
N CYS A 236 -25.75 19.18 -13.03
CA CYS A 236 -26.63 18.03 -12.94
C CYS A 236 -27.85 18.20 -13.87
N SER A 237 -28.52 17.11 -14.23
CA SER A 237 -29.65 17.18 -15.17
C SER A 237 -30.87 17.83 -14.53
N ARG A 238 -31.43 18.83 -15.22
CA ARG A 238 -32.58 19.64 -14.80
C ARG A 238 -33.83 18.80 -14.55
N LYS A 239 -34.00 17.71 -15.32
CA LYS A 239 -35.13 16.76 -15.21
C LYS A 239 -35.29 16.15 -13.80
N TYR A 240 -34.22 16.12 -13.02
CA TYR A 240 -34.18 15.48 -11.70
C TYR A 240 -34.07 16.49 -10.53
N LEU A 241 -34.44 17.76 -10.77
CA LEU A 241 -34.46 18.81 -9.77
C LEU A 241 -35.85 19.47 -9.65
N THR A 242 -36.36 19.61 -8.44
CA THR A 242 -37.44 20.55 -8.11
C THR A 242 -36.83 21.84 -7.57
N ILE A 243 -36.92 22.92 -8.34
CA ILE A 243 -36.33 24.23 -8.02
C ILE A 243 -37.39 25.13 -7.36
N SER A 244 -37.06 25.71 -6.21
CA SER A 244 -37.87 26.69 -5.48
C SER A 244 -37.09 27.96 -5.16
N GLY A 245 -37.75 29.12 -5.36
CA GLY A 245 -37.20 30.43 -4.99
C GLY A 245 -36.62 31.25 -6.14
N GLY A 246 -37.31 31.31 -7.29
CA GLY A 246 -36.96 32.23 -8.38
C GLY A 246 -38.03 32.29 -9.48
N ALA A 247 -38.82 33.37 -9.49
CA ALA A 247 -39.63 33.81 -10.62
C ALA A 247 -38.90 34.98 -11.34
N ASN A 248 -39.18 35.37 -12.59
CA ASN A 248 -40.39 35.18 -13.38
C ASN A 248 -40.14 35.35 -14.91
N THR A 249 -41.18 35.07 -15.73
CA THR A 249 -41.41 35.46 -17.16
C THR A 249 -40.51 34.88 -18.27
N GLY A 250 -41.04 34.38 -19.42
CA GLY A 250 -42.45 34.09 -19.77
C GLY A 250 -42.66 33.68 -21.27
N ALA A 251 -43.72 32.89 -21.53
CA ALA A 251 -44.33 32.47 -22.83
C ALA A 251 -43.43 31.76 -23.87
N GLY A 252 -43.83 30.70 -24.60
CA GLY A 252 -45.05 29.86 -24.71
C GLY A 252 -44.73 28.72 -25.72
N THR A 253 -45.58 27.82 -26.24
CA THR A 253 -46.99 27.37 -26.09
C THR A 253 -47.06 25.94 -26.67
N GLY A 254 -48.02 25.03 -26.40
CA GLY A 254 -49.22 25.04 -25.56
C GLY A 254 -49.98 23.69 -25.68
N SER A 255 -51.02 23.49 -24.86
CA SER A 255 -52.04 22.41 -24.91
C SER A 255 -51.57 20.94 -24.70
N SER A 256 -52.30 20.08 -23.98
CA SER A 256 -53.55 20.25 -23.20
C SER A 256 -53.80 19.08 -22.24
N SER A 257 -54.35 19.38 -21.05
CA SER A 257 -55.32 18.60 -20.23
C SER A 257 -55.19 17.07 -20.00
N SER A 258 -55.46 16.51 -18.82
CA SER A 258 -55.71 17.06 -17.47
C SER A 258 -55.90 15.92 -16.46
N SER A 259 -55.67 16.21 -15.16
CA SER A 259 -56.44 15.75 -13.97
C SER A 259 -56.74 14.25 -13.74
N SER A 260 -56.73 13.71 -12.51
CA SER A 260 -56.26 14.17 -11.19
C SER A 260 -56.50 13.04 -10.17
N SER A 261 -55.60 12.85 -9.21
CA SER A 261 -55.94 12.16 -7.95
C SER A 261 -56.88 13.02 -7.09
N PRO A 262 -57.61 12.44 -6.14
CA PRO A 262 -57.32 12.85 -4.76
C PRO A 262 -57.33 11.72 -3.72
N GLN A 263 -57.00 12.12 -2.49
CA GLN A 263 -56.75 11.34 -1.29
C GLN A 263 -57.98 10.76 -0.57
N SER A 264 -57.73 9.65 0.14
CA SER A 264 -58.11 9.31 1.52
C SER A 264 -59.58 9.25 2.00
N SER A 265 -59.80 8.19 2.79
CA SER A 265 -60.75 8.04 3.93
C SER A 265 -62.26 8.10 3.67
N SER A 266 -62.96 6.98 3.94
CA SER A 266 -63.68 6.77 5.22
C SER A 266 -64.66 5.57 5.19
N SER A 267 -65.03 5.09 6.38
CA SER A 267 -66.32 4.45 6.73
C SER A 267 -66.70 3.03 6.24
N ALA A 268 -66.89 2.18 7.26
CA ALA A 268 -67.46 0.83 7.33
C ALA A 268 -68.78 0.51 6.58
N SER A 269 -68.91 -0.76 6.16
CA SER A 269 -70.11 -1.66 6.27
C SER A 269 -69.75 -3.02 5.61
N SER A 270 -69.57 -4.17 6.29
CA SER A 270 -70.51 -5.09 6.98
C SER A 270 -70.72 -6.42 6.21
N GLY A 271 -70.55 -7.56 6.88
CA GLY A 271 -70.87 -8.92 6.39
C GLY A 271 -69.72 -9.65 5.67
N GLY A 272 -69.44 -10.93 5.94
CA GLY A 272 -69.98 -11.85 6.96
C GLY A 272 -69.59 -13.31 6.66
N ASN A 273 -69.26 -14.10 7.69
CA ASN A 273 -68.71 -15.48 7.65
C ASN A 273 -67.33 -15.65 6.96
N GLY A 274 -66.41 -16.50 7.43
CA GLY A 274 -66.39 -17.31 8.66
C GLY A 274 -65.47 -18.53 8.48
N GLY A 275 -64.56 -18.81 9.42
CA GLY A 275 -63.65 -19.97 9.35
C GLY A 275 -62.37 -19.79 10.15
N GLN A 276 -61.98 -20.80 10.92
CA GLN A 276 -60.95 -20.76 11.96
C GLN A 276 -59.74 -21.64 11.58
N GLY A 277 -58.50 -21.21 11.85
CA GLY A 277 -57.35 -22.13 11.91
C GLY A 277 -55.97 -21.64 11.44
N ASP A 278 -55.04 -21.63 12.40
CA ASP A 278 -53.63 -22.07 12.26
C ASP A 278 -52.58 -21.20 11.53
N SER A 279 -51.34 -21.70 11.51
CA SER A 279 -50.12 -20.93 11.76
C SER A 279 -49.15 -20.81 10.57
N GLY A 280 -48.40 -19.70 10.55
CA GLY A 280 -46.95 -19.74 10.22
C GLY A 280 -46.49 -19.47 8.78
N THR A 281 -45.16 -19.32 8.68
CA THR A 281 -44.32 -19.07 7.48
C THR A 281 -44.45 -17.67 6.85
N GLY A 282 -43.37 -16.97 6.46
CA GLY A 282 -41.95 -17.33 6.43
C GLY A 282 -41.46 -17.53 4.99
N ALA A 283 -41.31 -16.45 4.23
CA ALA A 283 -40.87 -16.51 2.84
C ALA A 283 -39.36 -16.84 2.74
N SER A 284 -39.05 -17.87 1.97
CA SER A 284 -37.77 -18.58 2.00
C SER A 284 -36.66 -17.91 1.18
N ASP A 285 -35.46 -17.84 1.74
CA ASP A 285 -34.22 -17.62 0.98
C ASP A 285 -33.70 -18.99 0.47
N SER A 286 -33.46 -19.11 -0.83
CA SER A 286 -32.92 -20.33 -1.44
C SER A 286 -32.10 -20.02 -2.69
N GLY A 287 -30.78 -20.27 -2.62
CA GLY A 287 -29.90 -20.19 -3.80
C GLY A 287 -28.39 -20.05 -3.56
N ALA A 288 -27.92 -19.69 -2.36
CA ALA A 288 -26.53 -19.24 -2.13
C ALA A 288 -25.61 -20.22 -1.35
N ALA A 289 -25.77 -21.54 -1.52
CA ALA A 289 -25.19 -22.52 -0.58
C ALA A 289 -23.67 -22.80 -0.66
N ASN A 290 -23.03 -22.73 -1.84
CA ASN A 290 -21.69 -23.34 -2.06
C ASN A 290 -20.59 -22.36 -2.54
N ILE A 291 -20.77 -21.04 -2.40
CA ILE A 291 -19.82 -20.06 -2.96
C ILE A 291 -18.94 -19.46 -1.84
N THR A 292 -17.62 -19.55 -2.01
CA THR A 292 -16.62 -19.03 -1.05
C THR A 292 -16.17 -17.60 -1.35
N GLY A 293 -16.24 -17.19 -2.62
CA GLY A 293 -15.88 -15.84 -3.06
C GLY A 293 -15.85 -15.71 -4.57
N ALA A 294 -15.27 -14.61 -5.05
CA ALA A 294 -14.99 -14.41 -6.46
C ALA A 294 -13.71 -13.58 -6.66
N SER A 295 -12.97 -13.83 -7.74
CA SER A 295 -11.85 -12.98 -8.17
C SER A 295 -12.14 -12.36 -9.52
N VAL A 296 -11.86 -11.07 -9.69
CA VAL A 296 -12.01 -10.38 -10.99
C VAL A 296 -11.00 -10.91 -12.00
N THR A 297 -11.46 -11.31 -13.20
CA THR A 297 -10.60 -11.84 -14.28
C THR A 297 -10.30 -10.81 -15.38
N ALA A 298 -11.07 -9.72 -15.46
CA ALA A 298 -10.86 -8.63 -16.41
C ALA A 298 -9.88 -7.57 -15.88
N ASP A 299 -9.16 -6.88 -16.78
CA ASP A 299 -8.25 -5.78 -16.44
C ASP A 299 -8.91 -4.72 -15.54
N VAL A 300 -10.15 -4.35 -15.87
CA VAL A 300 -11.02 -3.51 -15.04
C VAL A 300 -12.48 -3.97 -15.15
N LEU A 301 -13.07 -4.44 -14.04
CA LEU A 301 -14.49 -4.76 -13.92
C LEU A 301 -15.28 -3.68 -13.18
N ARG A 302 -16.53 -3.47 -13.55
CA ARG A 302 -17.43 -2.48 -12.92
C ARG A 302 -18.36 -3.15 -11.92
N LEU A 303 -18.23 -2.79 -10.65
CA LEU A 303 -19.25 -3.03 -9.62
C LEU A 303 -20.43 -2.10 -9.87
N ARG A 304 -21.66 -2.60 -9.84
CA ARG A 304 -22.88 -1.85 -10.17
C ARG A 304 -23.96 -1.93 -9.10
N GLU A 305 -24.93 -1.04 -9.18
CA GLU A 305 -26.02 -0.94 -8.20
C GLU A 305 -27.11 -2.00 -8.41
N GLN A 306 -27.29 -2.50 -9.64
CA GLN A 306 -28.30 -3.51 -10.01
C GLN A 306 -27.71 -4.52 -11.03
N PRO A 307 -28.30 -5.71 -11.20
CA PRO A 307 -27.84 -6.74 -12.14
C PRO A 307 -28.19 -6.40 -13.61
N ASN A 308 -27.67 -5.29 -14.13
CA ASN A 308 -27.75 -4.92 -15.55
C ASN A 308 -26.70 -3.87 -15.94
N THR A 309 -26.38 -3.81 -17.24
CA THR A 309 -25.34 -2.91 -17.81
C THR A 309 -25.74 -1.43 -17.86
N ALA A 310 -27.03 -1.11 -17.72
CA ALA A 310 -27.54 0.27 -17.68
C ALA A 310 -27.44 0.90 -16.28
N SER A 311 -27.35 0.09 -15.23
CA SER A 311 -27.32 0.56 -13.85
C SER A 311 -26.01 1.29 -13.48
N LYS A 312 -26.13 2.18 -12.49
CA LYS A 312 -25.05 3.01 -11.95
C LYS A 312 -23.85 2.16 -11.53
N ILE A 313 -22.67 2.58 -11.95
CA ILE A 313 -21.38 2.00 -11.54
C ILE A 313 -21.04 2.55 -10.14
N LEU A 314 -20.80 1.65 -9.19
CA LEU A 314 -20.42 1.94 -7.80
C LEU A 314 -18.90 1.98 -7.62
N ALA A 315 -18.16 1.12 -8.33
CA ALA A 315 -16.70 1.06 -8.29
C ALA A 315 -16.11 0.43 -9.56
N ASN A 316 -14.83 0.68 -9.81
CA ASN A 316 -14.01 -0.07 -10.76
C ASN A 316 -13.06 -0.98 -9.95
N LEU A 317 -12.98 -2.24 -10.32
CA LEU A 317 -12.24 -3.32 -9.66
C LEU A 317 -11.14 -3.77 -10.62
N ALA A 318 -9.89 -3.91 -10.16
CA ALA A 318 -8.79 -4.35 -11.01
C ALA A 318 -8.76 -5.88 -11.15
N ASN A 319 -8.05 -6.39 -12.15
CA ASN A 319 -7.75 -7.83 -12.28
C ASN A 319 -7.18 -8.40 -10.96
N GLY A 320 -7.63 -9.59 -10.55
CA GLY A 320 -7.28 -10.23 -9.29
C GLY A 320 -7.97 -9.66 -8.04
N THR A 321 -8.87 -8.68 -8.15
CA THR A 321 -9.61 -8.17 -6.96
C THR A 321 -10.48 -9.26 -6.36
N SER A 322 -10.21 -9.64 -5.11
CA SER A 322 -11.03 -10.57 -4.33
C SER A 322 -12.34 -9.92 -3.85
N LEU A 323 -13.42 -10.69 -3.94
CA LEU A 323 -14.79 -10.27 -3.67
C LEU A 323 -15.50 -11.32 -2.82
N ARG A 324 -16.23 -10.89 -1.79
CA ARG A 324 -17.17 -11.75 -1.07
C ARG A 324 -18.46 -11.84 -1.87
N VAL A 325 -18.91 -13.04 -2.21
CA VAL A 325 -20.21 -13.23 -2.87
C VAL A 325 -21.33 -13.17 -1.82
N LEU A 326 -22.36 -12.37 -2.11
CA LEU A 326 -23.53 -12.14 -1.24
C LEU A 326 -24.79 -12.87 -1.72
N ALA A 327 -24.84 -13.24 -3.01
CA ALA A 327 -25.90 -14.08 -3.59
C ALA A 327 -25.34 -14.76 -4.85
N ALA A 328 -25.84 -15.96 -5.16
CA ALA A 328 -25.39 -16.74 -6.31
C ALA A 328 -25.62 -16.01 -7.66
N PRO A 329 -24.86 -16.37 -8.72
CA PRO A 329 -25.06 -15.81 -10.05
C PRO A 329 -26.49 -16.02 -10.55
N ALA A 330 -27.17 -14.92 -10.89
CA ALA A 330 -28.52 -14.93 -11.46
C ALA A 330 -28.55 -14.02 -12.69
N SER A 331 -29.09 -14.52 -13.80
CA SER A 331 -29.21 -13.78 -15.08
C SER A 331 -27.90 -13.13 -15.57
N GLY A 332 -26.75 -13.79 -15.35
CA GLY A 332 -25.42 -13.28 -15.75
C GLY A 332 -24.79 -12.26 -14.79
N TRP A 333 -25.37 -12.05 -13.60
CA TRP A 333 -24.86 -11.12 -12.59
C TRP A 333 -24.67 -11.76 -11.23
N VAL A 334 -23.65 -11.31 -10.50
CA VAL A 334 -23.25 -11.85 -9.19
C VAL A 334 -23.29 -10.73 -8.18
N LYS A 335 -24.03 -10.90 -7.09
CA LYS A 335 -24.04 -9.92 -6.00
C LYS A 335 -22.81 -10.12 -5.13
N VAL A 336 -22.02 -9.07 -4.93
CA VAL A 336 -20.72 -9.12 -4.28
C VAL A 336 -20.51 -7.95 -3.32
N GLN A 337 -19.54 -8.10 -2.43
CA GLN A 337 -19.02 -7.07 -1.53
C GLN A 337 -17.49 -6.99 -1.68
N THR A 338 -16.97 -5.77 -1.81
CA THR A 338 -15.52 -5.49 -1.81
C THR A 338 -14.94 -5.50 -0.40
N ALA A 339 -13.61 -5.60 -0.28
CA ALA A 339 -12.91 -5.58 1.01
C ALA A 339 -13.14 -4.28 1.83
N ASP A 340 -13.43 -3.15 1.16
CA ASP A 340 -13.83 -1.89 1.79
C ASP A 340 -15.35 -1.76 2.04
N GLY A 341 -16.07 -2.88 1.99
CA GLY A 341 -17.46 -3.01 2.42
C GLY A 341 -18.53 -2.63 1.40
N LYS A 342 -18.17 -2.15 0.20
CA LYS A 342 -19.15 -1.74 -0.83
C LYS A 342 -19.83 -2.96 -1.47
N SER A 343 -21.16 -3.02 -1.36
CA SER A 343 -21.97 -4.08 -1.96
C SER A 343 -22.58 -3.66 -3.30
N GLY A 344 -22.63 -4.57 -4.27
CA GLY A 344 -23.18 -4.33 -5.60
C GLY A 344 -23.24 -5.60 -6.46
N TYR A 345 -23.40 -5.44 -7.77
CA TYR A 345 -23.46 -6.52 -8.76
C TYR A 345 -22.32 -6.39 -9.77
N VAL A 346 -21.65 -7.51 -10.08
CA VAL A 346 -20.67 -7.63 -11.17
C VAL A 346 -21.18 -8.62 -12.22
N SER A 347 -20.76 -8.50 -13.49
CA SER A 347 -21.14 -9.53 -14.48
C SER A 347 -20.34 -10.81 -14.21
N ALA A 348 -21.01 -11.95 -14.34
CA ALA A 348 -20.43 -13.27 -14.10
C ALA A 348 -19.32 -13.60 -15.10
N ASP A 349 -19.36 -13.02 -16.30
CA ASP A 349 -18.40 -13.26 -17.39
C ASP A 349 -16.98 -12.75 -17.08
N TYR A 350 -16.84 -11.88 -16.07
CA TYR A 350 -15.59 -11.21 -15.71
C TYR A 350 -15.15 -11.48 -14.27
N VAL A 351 -15.74 -12.48 -13.63
CA VAL A 351 -15.29 -13.01 -12.33
C VAL A 351 -15.12 -14.51 -12.41
N SER A 352 -14.05 -15.01 -11.79
CA SER A 352 -13.91 -16.40 -11.42
C SER A 352 -14.68 -16.61 -10.12
N ILE A 353 -15.79 -17.35 -10.15
CA ILE A 353 -16.48 -17.73 -8.91
C ILE A 353 -15.72 -18.88 -8.28
N HIS A 354 -15.43 -18.73 -6.98
CA HIS A 354 -14.77 -19.77 -6.18
C HIS A 354 -15.83 -20.57 -5.44
N TYR A 355 -15.79 -21.88 -5.63
CA TYR A 355 -16.69 -22.82 -4.98
C TYR A 355 -15.96 -23.55 -3.84
N SER A 356 -16.72 -24.23 -3.00
CA SER A 356 -16.23 -24.94 -1.81
C SER A 356 -15.47 -26.26 -2.09
N ASP A 357 -15.39 -26.67 -3.36
CA ASP A 357 -14.71 -27.86 -3.89
C ASP A 357 -13.30 -27.55 -4.45
N GLY A 358 -12.94 -26.26 -4.55
CA GLY A 358 -11.70 -25.77 -5.17
C GLY A 358 -11.79 -25.51 -6.67
N THR A 359 -12.95 -25.74 -7.32
CA THR A 359 -13.15 -25.37 -8.72
C THR A 359 -13.38 -23.86 -8.88
N SER A 360 -13.10 -23.38 -10.08
CA SER A 360 -13.21 -21.97 -10.46
C SER A 360 -13.85 -21.88 -11.83
N THR A 361 -15.02 -21.25 -11.93
CA THR A 361 -15.67 -21.02 -13.24
C THR A 361 -14.97 -19.87 -13.95
N GLY A 362 -14.10 -20.22 -14.90
CA GLY A 362 -13.49 -19.24 -15.80
C GLY A 362 -14.54 -18.56 -16.67
N GLY A 363 -14.44 -17.24 -16.81
CA GLY A 363 -15.29 -16.43 -17.68
C GLY A 363 -15.11 -16.78 -19.16
N GLY A 364 -15.85 -17.77 -19.64
CA GLY A 364 -15.86 -18.20 -21.02
C GLY A 364 -17.10 -19.06 -21.30
N ALA A 365 -17.84 -18.73 -22.37
CA ALA A 365 -19.07 -19.43 -22.73
C ALA A 365 -18.78 -20.83 -23.32
N GLY A 366 -18.45 -21.77 -22.44
CA GLY A 366 -18.40 -23.20 -22.73
C GLY A 366 -19.61 -23.90 -22.11
N SER A 367 -20.40 -24.60 -22.92
CA SER A 367 -21.56 -25.37 -22.46
C SER A 367 -21.11 -26.58 -21.62
N ASN A 368 -21.01 -26.42 -20.30
CA ASN A 368 -20.89 -27.54 -19.37
C ASN A 368 -22.28 -27.88 -18.81
N THR A 369 -22.91 -28.92 -19.35
CA THR A 369 -24.17 -29.47 -18.81
C THR A 369 -23.90 -30.09 -17.45
N GLY A 370 -24.40 -29.44 -16.39
CA GLY A 370 -24.02 -29.78 -15.02
C GLY A 370 -24.44 -31.18 -14.57
N THR A 371 -23.44 -31.97 -14.19
CA THR A 371 -23.58 -33.07 -13.21
C THR A 371 -22.48 -32.89 -12.18
N GLY A 372 -22.82 -32.43 -10.97
CA GLY A 372 -21.86 -32.26 -9.89
C GLY A 372 -21.20 -33.60 -9.52
N THR A 373 -19.87 -33.63 -9.51
CA THR A 373 -19.14 -34.88 -9.24
C THR A 373 -19.34 -35.26 -7.77
N SER A 374 -20.04 -36.37 -7.51
CA SER A 374 -20.28 -36.88 -6.17
C SER A 374 -19.12 -37.74 -5.68
N ALA A 375 -18.78 -37.64 -4.39
CA ALA A 375 -17.70 -38.41 -3.81
C ALA A 375 -18.11 -39.85 -3.47
N SER A 376 -17.25 -40.80 -3.84
CA SER A 376 -17.27 -42.21 -3.39
C SER A 376 -16.80 -42.39 -1.95
N SER A 377 -16.01 -41.44 -1.41
CA SER A 377 -15.72 -41.32 0.02
C SER A 377 -15.51 -39.87 0.43
N LEU A 378 -15.82 -39.58 1.69
CA LEU A 378 -15.73 -38.25 2.31
C LEU A 378 -15.22 -38.39 3.75
N SER A 379 -14.25 -37.58 4.14
CA SER A 379 -13.78 -37.48 5.53
C SER A 379 -13.60 -36.01 5.96
N LEU A 380 -13.59 -35.77 7.28
CA LEU A 380 -13.34 -34.47 7.88
C LEU A 380 -12.02 -34.48 8.66
N SER A 381 -11.38 -33.31 8.76
CA SER A 381 -10.14 -33.12 9.51
C SER A 381 -10.27 -33.31 11.03
N SER A 382 -11.49 -33.35 11.57
CA SER A 382 -11.78 -33.74 12.95
C SER A 382 -13.20 -34.28 13.09
N GLY A 383 -13.41 -35.24 14.01
CA GLY A 383 -14.71 -35.82 14.34
C GLY A 383 -15.40 -35.19 15.56
N SER A 384 -14.68 -34.43 16.39
CA SER A 384 -15.24 -33.69 17.53
C SER A 384 -14.32 -32.55 17.96
N GLN A 385 -14.85 -31.36 18.24
CA GLN A 385 -14.09 -30.18 18.69
C GLN A 385 -14.89 -29.35 19.72
N THR A 386 -14.18 -28.67 20.62
CA THR A 386 -14.77 -27.66 21.51
C THR A 386 -14.28 -26.28 21.05
N VAL A 387 -15.19 -25.37 20.71
CA VAL A 387 -14.87 -24.06 20.11
C VAL A 387 -15.46 -22.94 20.98
N PRO A 388 -14.67 -21.95 21.44
CA PRO A 388 -15.20 -20.80 22.17
C PRO A 388 -16.20 -19.98 21.36
N GLU A 389 -17.25 -19.48 22.04
CA GLU A 389 -18.27 -18.61 21.44
C GLU A 389 -17.64 -17.42 20.70
N GLY A 390 -18.18 -17.13 19.51
CA GLY A 390 -17.72 -16.07 18.62
C GLY A 390 -16.51 -16.43 17.75
N LYS A 391 -15.84 -17.57 17.97
CA LYS A 391 -14.82 -18.08 17.03
C LYS A 391 -15.45 -18.82 15.84
N THR A 392 -14.62 -18.99 14.82
CA THR A 392 -14.83 -19.87 13.67
C THR A 392 -13.78 -20.99 13.70
N LEU A 393 -14.22 -22.23 13.49
CA LEU A 393 -13.39 -23.42 13.28
C LEU A 393 -13.37 -23.74 11.78
N TYR A 394 -12.18 -23.98 11.20
CA TYR A 394 -12.07 -24.47 9.83
C TYR A 394 -11.95 -26.00 9.76
N LEU A 395 -13.06 -26.68 9.42
CA LEU A 395 -13.08 -28.10 9.10
C LEU A 395 -12.75 -28.32 7.63
N LYS A 396 -11.66 -29.03 7.33
CA LYS A 396 -11.30 -29.44 5.98
C LYS A 396 -12.00 -30.76 5.63
N ALA A 397 -12.82 -30.75 4.59
CA ALA A 397 -13.32 -31.96 3.95
C ALA A 397 -12.27 -32.52 2.98
N THR A 398 -12.19 -33.84 2.89
CA THR A 398 -11.39 -34.57 1.88
C THR A 398 -12.30 -35.53 1.15
N THR A 399 -12.32 -35.45 -0.19
CA THR A 399 -13.20 -36.25 -1.06
C THR A 399 -12.41 -37.15 -2.02
N ASN A 400 -13.02 -38.27 -2.41
CA ASN A 400 -12.55 -39.12 -3.51
C ASN A 400 -13.67 -39.34 -4.55
N PRO A 401 -13.52 -38.93 -5.83
CA PRO A 401 -12.39 -38.19 -6.38
C PRO A 401 -12.22 -36.82 -5.72
N SER A 402 -10.98 -36.32 -5.71
CA SER A 402 -10.67 -34.99 -5.17
C SER A 402 -11.41 -33.91 -5.95
N GLY A 403 -11.98 -32.93 -5.23
CA GLY A 403 -12.78 -31.86 -5.84
C GLY A 403 -14.24 -32.24 -6.12
N ALA A 404 -14.74 -33.32 -5.52
CA ALA A 404 -16.18 -33.60 -5.51
C ALA A 404 -16.94 -32.62 -4.59
N ASP A 405 -18.17 -32.26 -4.98
CA ASP A 405 -19.02 -31.27 -4.31
C ASP A 405 -19.35 -31.66 -2.85
N VAL A 406 -19.17 -30.75 -1.90
CA VAL A 406 -19.52 -30.97 -0.47
C VAL A 406 -20.55 -29.95 0.01
N THR A 407 -21.70 -30.44 0.44
CA THR A 407 -22.75 -29.68 1.13
C THR A 407 -22.58 -29.78 2.65
N TRP A 408 -22.95 -28.73 3.38
CA TRP A 408 -22.77 -28.63 4.83
C TRP A 408 -24.08 -28.30 5.55
N THR A 409 -24.34 -28.94 6.68
CA THR A 409 -25.47 -28.64 7.57
C THR A 409 -25.06 -28.64 9.03
N SER A 410 -25.85 -27.95 9.87
CA SER A 410 -25.74 -28.01 11.34
C SER A 410 -27.04 -28.56 11.90
N SER A 411 -26.95 -29.45 12.89
CA SER A 411 -28.13 -29.93 13.63
C SER A 411 -28.75 -28.86 14.54
N ASN A 412 -28.02 -27.79 14.87
CA ASN A 412 -28.50 -26.71 15.71
C ASN A 412 -27.82 -25.37 15.36
N ALA A 413 -28.46 -24.60 14.48
CA ALA A 413 -27.94 -23.33 13.97
C ALA A 413 -27.86 -22.20 15.01
N SER A 414 -28.59 -22.27 16.14
CA SER A 414 -28.46 -21.28 17.22
C SER A 414 -27.25 -21.54 18.12
N VAL A 415 -26.67 -22.73 18.07
CA VAL A 415 -25.41 -23.09 18.74
C VAL A 415 -24.22 -22.92 17.79
N ALA A 416 -24.29 -23.51 16.59
CA ALA A 416 -23.23 -23.37 15.60
C ALA A 416 -23.79 -23.36 14.17
N THR A 417 -23.32 -22.42 13.35
CA THR A 417 -23.60 -22.36 11.91
C THR A 417 -22.41 -22.88 11.11
N VAL A 418 -22.62 -23.36 9.88
CA VAL A 418 -21.53 -23.81 9.01
C VAL A 418 -21.73 -23.31 7.58
N VAL A 419 -20.65 -22.82 6.97
CA VAL A 419 -20.59 -22.49 5.54
C VAL A 419 -19.25 -22.98 5.01
N ASN A 420 -19.26 -23.90 4.03
CA ASN A 420 -18.05 -24.36 3.33
C ASN A 420 -16.91 -24.83 4.26
N GLY A 421 -17.27 -25.56 5.34
CA GLY A 421 -16.33 -26.05 6.36
C GLY A 421 -15.95 -25.03 7.44
N TYR A 422 -16.30 -23.75 7.29
CA TYR A 422 -16.14 -22.74 8.33
C TYR A 422 -17.33 -22.79 9.29
N VAL A 423 -17.12 -23.35 10.48
CA VAL A 423 -18.13 -23.49 11.54
C VAL A 423 -18.02 -22.30 12.48
N THR A 424 -19.04 -21.44 12.56
CA THR A 424 -19.07 -20.32 13.50
C THR A 424 -19.82 -20.71 14.76
N ALA A 425 -19.16 -20.59 15.92
CA ALA A 425 -19.71 -20.81 17.24
C ALA A 425 -20.59 -19.60 17.65
N VAL A 426 -21.88 -19.82 17.82
CA VAL A 426 -22.90 -18.77 18.02
C VAL A 426 -23.29 -18.59 19.49
N ALA A 427 -23.53 -19.69 20.20
CA ALA A 427 -23.89 -19.70 21.61
C ALA A 427 -23.57 -21.06 22.24
N THR A 428 -23.40 -21.10 23.56
CA THR A 428 -23.03 -22.32 24.29
C THR A 428 -24.02 -23.49 24.10
N GLY A 429 -23.49 -24.70 23.99
CA GLY A 429 -24.26 -25.92 23.71
C GLY A 429 -23.53 -26.88 22.78
N SER A 430 -24.26 -27.80 22.14
CA SER A 430 -23.67 -28.73 21.15
C SER A 430 -24.48 -28.77 19.84
N ALA A 431 -23.77 -28.94 18.72
CA ALA A 431 -24.32 -29.10 17.39
C ALA A 431 -23.50 -30.13 16.58
N ALA A 432 -24.16 -31.00 15.84
CA ALA A 432 -23.50 -31.89 14.88
C ALA A 432 -23.38 -31.18 13.53
N ILE A 433 -22.14 -30.98 13.07
CA ILE A 433 -21.83 -30.41 11.75
C ILE A 433 -21.64 -31.56 10.77
N THR A 434 -22.50 -31.63 9.75
CA THR A 434 -22.50 -32.72 8.77
C THR A 434 -22.02 -32.21 7.42
N ALA A 435 -21.04 -32.88 6.84
CA ALA A 435 -20.62 -32.74 5.45
C ALA A 435 -21.17 -33.90 4.63
N LYS A 436 -21.69 -33.62 3.43
CA LYS A 436 -22.28 -34.62 2.54
C LYS A 436 -21.92 -34.38 1.06
N SER A 437 -21.53 -35.45 0.38
CA SER A 437 -21.26 -35.49 -1.07
C SER A 437 -21.86 -36.76 -1.66
N GLY A 438 -22.89 -36.61 -2.51
CA GLY A 438 -23.69 -37.74 -2.98
C GLY A 438 -24.30 -38.55 -1.82
N SER A 439 -23.96 -39.83 -1.72
CA SER A 439 -24.30 -40.70 -0.58
C SER A 439 -23.28 -40.63 0.56
N SER A 440 -22.05 -40.20 0.30
CA SER A 440 -20.97 -40.12 1.30
C SER A 440 -21.27 -39.01 2.31
N THR A 441 -21.15 -39.32 3.60
CA THR A 441 -21.45 -38.41 4.72
C THR A 441 -20.38 -38.52 5.79
N ALA A 442 -19.96 -37.39 6.36
CA ALA A 442 -19.06 -37.32 7.51
C ALA A 442 -19.55 -36.26 8.51
N VAL A 443 -19.35 -36.49 9.81
CA VAL A 443 -19.91 -35.65 10.88
C VAL A 443 -18.81 -35.24 11.85
N CYS A 444 -18.86 -33.98 12.31
CA CYS A 444 -18.06 -33.45 13.40
C CYS A 444 -18.99 -32.96 14.53
N SER A 445 -18.81 -33.47 15.74
CA SER A 445 -19.54 -32.97 16.93
C SER A 445 -18.88 -31.70 17.45
N VAL A 446 -19.56 -30.56 17.38
CA VAL A 446 -19.04 -29.28 17.87
C VAL A 446 -19.73 -28.90 19.16
N THR A 447 -18.95 -28.71 20.22
CA THR A 447 -19.41 -28.14 21.50
C THR A 447 -18.94 -26.70 21.58
N VAL A 448 -19.85 -25.77 21.82
CA VAL A 448 -19.52 -24.37 22.02
C VAL A 448 -19.37 -24.10 23.51
N SER A 449 -18.17 -23.64 23.91
CA SER A 449 -17.87 -23.17 25.26
C SER A 449 -18.03 -21.66 25.37
N ASP A 450 -17.99 -21.14 26.60
CA ASP A 450 -18.00 -19.69 26.86
C ASP A 450 -16.96 -18.93 26.01
N ALA A 451 -17.28 -17.69 25.65
CA ALA A 451 -16.38 -16.79 24.92
C ALA A 451 -15.07 -16.55 25.70
N GLU A 452 -13.92 -16.58 24.99
CA GLU A 452 -12.62 -16.32 25.60
C GLU A 452 -12.60 -14.96 26.32
N PRO A 453 -11.99 -14.87 27.52
CA PRO A 453 -11.91 -13.61 28.27
C PRO A 453 -11.19 -12.50 27.48
N VAL A 454 -10.14 -12.87 26.75
CA VAL A 454 -9.36 -11.97 25.90
C VAL A 454 -9.17 -12.63 24.54
N ARG A 455 -9.64 -11.96 23.48
CA ARG A 455 -9.62 -12.47 22.09
C ARG A 455 -8.21 -12.49 21.52
N THR A 456 -7.41 -11.47 21.84
CA THR A 456 -5.98 -11.40 21.52
C THR A 456 -5.29 -10.30 22.34
N ALA A 457 -3.96 -10.38 22.50
CA ALA A 457 -3.15 -9.33 23.10
C ALA A 457 -1.76 -9.26 22.45
N TYR A 458 -1.14 -8.07 22.48
CA TYR A 458 0.22 -7.84 22.00
C TYR A 458 0.92 -6.72 22.78
N ALA A 459 2.25 -6.68 22.67
CA ALA A 459 3.09 -5.58 23.14
C ALA A 459 3.59 -4.72 21.97
N SER A 460 3.71 -3.41 22.17
CA SER A 460 4.26 -2.46 21.20
C SER A 460 5.15 -1.43 21.93
N PRO A 461 6.41 -1.21 21.52
CA PRO A 461 7.09 -1.88 20.40
C PRO A 461 7.34 -3.36 20.67
N ASN A 462 7.35 -4.16 19.60
CA ASN A 462 7.55 -5.62 19.64
C ASN A 462 8.96 -6.02 20.12
N ILE A 463 9.92 -5.09 19.95
CA ILE A 463 11.24 -5.09 20.55
C ILE A 463 11.52 -3.67 21.07
N ALA A 464 11.75 -3.57 22.36
CA ALA A 464 11.90 -2.32 23.10
C ALA A 464 13.36 -2.12 23.53
N SER A 465 13.78 -0.87 23.66
CA SER A 465 15.05 -0.51 24.28
C SER A 465 14.99 -0.68 25.81
N PRO A 466 16.11 -0.87 26.52
CA PRO A 466 16.14 -0.82 27.98
C PRO A 466 15.49 0.47 28.52
N GLY A 467 14.46 0.30 29.36
CA GLY A 467 13.70 1.40 29.97
C GLY A 467 12.65 2.05 29.07
N GLU A 468 12.50 1.64 27.82
CA GLU A 468 11.48 2.18 26.90
C GLU A 468 10.06 1.87 27.39
N SER A 469 9.09 2.70 27.01
CA SER A 469 7.67 2.48 27.35
C SER A 469 7.02 1.53 26.35
N VAL A 470 6.55 0.40 26.87
CA VAL A 470 5.85 -0.65 26.12
C VAL A 470 4.35 -0.55 26.41
N ALA A 471 3.58 -0.29 25.36
CA ALA A 471 2.13 -0.38 25.38
C ALA A 471 1.70 -1.86 25.33
N LEU A 472 1.08 -2.33 26.42
CA LEU A 472 0.42 -3.61 26.51
C LEU A 472 -1.02 -3.44 26.04
N THR A 473 -1.39 -4.09 24.94
CA THR A 473 -2.73 -3.97 24.33
C THR A 473 -3.45 -5.31 24.38
N ALA A 474 -4.70 -5.32 24.81
CA ALA A 474 -5.58 -6.48 24.77
C ALA A 474 -6.90 -6.12 24.08
N ILE A 475 -7.49 -7.08 23.38
CA ILE A 475 -8.79 -6.94 22.73
C ILE A 475 -9.73 -7.98 23.33
N THR A 476 -10.90 -7.53 23.80
CA THR A 476 -11.96 -8.38 24.34
C THR A 476 -13.23 -8.25 23.51
N ASP A 477 -14.19 -9.14 23.74
CA ASP A 477 -15.58 -8.85 23.38
C ASP A 477 -16.11 -7.60 24.12
N ASN A 478 -17.32 -7.15 23.73
CA ASN A 478 -17.92 -5.93 24.27
C ASN A 478 -18.47 -6.07 25.71
N SER A 479 -18.57 -7.27 26.28
CA SER A 479 -19.14 -7.49 27.62
C SER A 479 -18.19 -7.13 28.77
N ARG A 480 -16.88 -7.18 28.54
CA ARG A 480 -15.87 -7.02 29.60
C ARG A 480 -15.78 -5.58 30.14
N ASP A 481 -15.40 -5.44 31.41
CA ASP A 481 -15.37 -4.17 32.16
C ASP A 481 -13.97 -3.75 32.65
N GLY A 482 -12.91 -4.50 32.32
CA GLY A 482 -11.52 -4.16 32.61
C GLY A 482 -10.54 -5.19 32.03
N VAL A 483 -9.25 -4.87 32.01
CA VAL A 483 -8.17 -5.84 31.70
C VAL A 483 -7.00 -5.67 32.67
N GLN A 484 -6.43 -6.79 33.10
CA GLN A 484 -5.20 -6.89 33.87
C GLN A 484 -4.13 -7.62 33.05
N PHE A 485 -2.95 -7.02 32.94
CA PHE A 485 -1.76 -7.63 32.36
C PHE A 485 -0.84 -8.09 33.48
N VAL A 486 -0.66 -9.40 33.62
CA VAL A 486 0.34 -9.99 34.51
C VAL A 486 1.61 -10.24 33.68
N VAL A 487 2.67 -9.48 33.98
CA VAL A 487 3.93 -9.52 33.24
C VAL A 487 4.98 -10.26 34.06
N THR A 488 5.51 -11.36 33.54
CA THR A 488 6.61 -12.12 34.13
C THR A 488 7.91 -11.81 33.41
N GLY A 489 8.92 -11.29 34.14
CA GLY A 489 10.23 -10.98 33.59
C GLY A 489 11.17 -12.18 33.45
N PRO A 490 12.34 -12.01 32.79
CA PRO A 490 13.36 -13.04 32.66
C PRO A 490 13.91 -13.59 33.99
N ASP A 491 13.79 -12.81 35.08
CA ASP A 491 14.17 -13.19 36.44
C ASP A 491 13.05 -13.91 37.21
N GLY A 492 11.93 -14.22 36.54
CA GLY A 492 10.77 -14.88 37.12
C GLY A 492 9.86 -13.98 37.97
N LYS A 493 10.21 -12.70 38.17
CA LYS A 493 9.38 -11.78 38.95
C LYS A 493 8.16 -11.33 38.15
N THR A 494 7.04 -11.16 38.84
CA THR A 494 5.79 -10.68 38.25
C THR A 494 5.49 -9.23 38.62
N VAL A 495 5.00 -8.47 37.65
CA VAL A 495 4.48 -7.10 37.80
C VAL A 495 3.10 -7.04 37.14
N THR A 496 2.18 -6.30 37.74
CA THR A 496 0.82 -6.15 37.22
C THR A 496 0.59 -4.74 36.69
N ALA A 497 0.02 -4.63 35.49
CA ALA A 497 -0.49 -3.38 34.93
C ALA A 497 -1.98 -3.53 34.60
N THR A 498 -2.79 -2.50 34.85
CA THR A 498 -4.25 -2.59 34.70
C THR A 498 -4.76 -1.51 33.73
N ALA A 499 -5.71 -1.89 32.88
CA ALA A 499 -6.44 -1.01 31.98
C ALA A 499 -7.90 -0.93 32.40
N GLU A 500 -8.29 0.20 32.99
CA GLU A 500 -9.65 0.50 33.49
C GLU A 500 -10.51 1.23 32.44
N SER A 501 -9.97 1.54 31.26
CA SER A 501 -10.68 2.15 30.15
C SER A 501 -10.33 1.49 28.81
N SER A 502 -11.26 1.57 27.86
CA SER A 502 -11.11 1.00 26.52
C SER A 502 -11.73 1.88 25.44
N THR A 503 -11.28 1.67 24.21
CA THR A 503 -11.90 2.20 22.99
C THR A 503 -12.63 1.08 22.26
N ALA A 504 -13.87 1.30 21.85
CA ALA A 504 -14.61 0.34 21.04
C ALA A 504 -14.15 0.39 19.56
N GLU A 505 -13.99 -0.77 18.94
CA GLU A 505 -13.80 -0.94 17.50
C GLU A 505 -14.93 -1.81 16.93
N THR A 506 -15.53 -1.43 15.80
CA THR A 506 -16.56 -2.23 15.12
C THR A 506 -16.10 -2.60 13.72
N THR A 507 -16.01 -3.90 13.43
CA THR A 507 -15.66 -4.44 12.11
C THR A 507 -16.68 -5.51 11.72
N ASN A 508 -17.26 -5.42 10.51
CA ASN A 508 -18.25 -6.35 9.99
C ASN A 508 -19.44 -6.65 10.93
N GLY A 509 -19.83 -5.67 11.76
CA GLY A 509 -20.90 -5.80 12.77
C GLY A 509 -20.45 -6.38 14.12
N VAL A 510 -19.25 -6.92 14.21
CA VAL A 510 -18.63 -7.35 15.48
C VAL A 510 -18.04 -6.12 16.17
N THR A 511 -18.42 -5.86 17.42
CA THR A 511 -17.84 -4.80 18.25
C THR A 511 -16.97 -5.39 19.34
N THR A 512 -15.71 -4.94 19.41
CA THR A 512 -14.72 -5.34 20.40
C THR A 512 -14.26 -4.13 21.22
N LYS A 513 -13.66 -4.38 22.39
CA LYS A 513 -13.04 -3.35 23.24
C LYS A 513 -11.53 -3.51 23.22
N VAL A 514 -10.82 -2.42 22.92
CA VAL A 514 -9.36 -2.34 22.94
C VAL A 514 -8.91 -1.67 24.24
N TRP A 515 -8.20 -2.43 25.06
CA TRP A 515 -7.68 -2.03 26.37
C TRP A 515 -6.17 -1.80 26.29
N LYS A 516 -5.67 -0.75 26.93
CA LYS A 516 -4.25 -0.40 26.90
C LYS A 516 -3.73 -0.05 28.28
N ALA A 517 -2.58 -0.62 28.63
CA ALA A 517 -1.74 -0.21 29.75
C ALA A 517 -0.32 0.08 29.25
N ALA A 518 0.49 0.78 30.04
CA ALA A 518 1.90 1.02 29.75
C ALA A 518 2.77 0.41 30.85
N ALA A 519 3.91 -0.17 30.46
CA ALA A 519 4.95 -0.66 31.36
C ALA A 519 6.33 -0.32 30.79
N SER A 520 7.37 -0.35 31.61
CA SER A 520 8.76 -0.17 31.18
C SER A 520 9.64 -1.22 31.81
N PHE A 521 10.64 -1.69 31.06
CA PHE A 521 11.43 -2.86 31.40
C PHE A 521 12.92 -2.56 31.19
N ASN A 522 13.73 -2.68 32.24
CA ASN A 522 15.16 -2.33 32.19
C ASN A 522 16.08 -3.52 31.88
N SER A 523 15.68 -4.74 32.22
CA SER A 523 16.49 -5.94 31.99
C SER A 523 16.26 -6.47 30.57
N PRO A 524 17.31 -6.76 29.78
CA PRO A 524 17.14 -7.39 28.47
C PRO A 524 16.51 -8.78 28.56
N GLY A 525 15.81 -9.19 27.49
CA GLY A 525 15.21 -10.52 27.34
C GLY A 525 13.70 -10.51 27.12
N ASN A 526 13.10 -11.70 27.20
CA ASN A 526 11.68 -11.92 26.96
C ASN A 526 10.84 -11.76 28.23
N TYR A 527 9.80 -10.93 28.17
CA TYR A 527 8.79 -10.75 29.19
C TYR A 527 7.50 -11.43 28.73
N THR A 528 7.03 -12.43 29.47
CA THR A 528 5.73 -13.08 29.21
C THR A 528 4.61 -12.19 29.74
N VAL A 529 3.58 -11.94 28.93
CA VAL A 529 2.46 -11.05 29.28
C VAL A 529 1.15 -11.83 29.18
N LEU A 530 0.54 -12.15 30.33
CA LEU A 530 -0.79 -12.75 30.41
C LEU A 530 -1.84 -11.64 30.58
N ALA A 531 -2.64 -11.40 29.55
CA ALA A 531 -3.78 -10.48 29.60
C ALA A 531 -5.04 -11.23 30.07
N LYS A 532 -5.66 -10.77 31.16
CA LYS A 532 -6.87 -11.33 31.78
C LYS A 532 -7.98 -10.27 31.76
N SER A 533 -9.22 -10.63 31.45
CA SER A 533 -10.34 -9.67 31.45
C SER A 533 -11.07 -9.65 32.78
N ARG A 534 -11.72 -8.53 33.10
CA ARG A 534 -12.67 -8.42 34.22
C ARG A 534 -14.12 -8.40 33.71
N SER A 535 -15.01 -9.03 34.45
CA SER A 535 -16.45 -9.02 34.21
C SER A 535 -17.18 -9.15 35.55
N GLY A 536 -18.07 -8.21 35.88
CA GLY A 536 -18.74 -8.17 37.18
C GLY A 536 -17.76 -7.93 38.34
N GLY A 537 -16.67 -7.22 38.10
CA GLY A 537 -15.64 -6.92 39.11
C GLY A 537 -14.62 -8.04 39.39
N ALA A 538 -14.83 -9.26 38.89
CA ALA A 538 -13.86 -10.37 39.02
C ALA A 538 -13.01 -10.56 37.75
N TYR A 539 -11.70 -10.75 37.92
CA TYR A 539 -10.80 -11.09 36.81
C TYR A 539 -10.89 -12.58 36.46
N SER A 540 -10.87 -12.90 35.18
CA SER A 540 -10.84 -14.27 34.66
C SER A 540 -9.65 -15.06 35.22
N SER A 541 -9.81 -16.38 35.37
CA SER A 541 -8.71 -17.29 35.74
C SER A 541 -7.71 -17.44 34.59
N THR A 542 -8.22 -17.62 33.37
CA THR A 542 -7.51 -17.70 32.09
C THR A 542 -7.40 -16.34 31.40
N GLY A 543 -6.74 -16.29 30.24
CA GLY A 543 -6.43 -15.07 29.50
C GLY A 543 -5.70 -15.36 28.18
N PHE A 544 -5.26 -14.33 27.48
CA PHE A 544 -4.40 -14.45 26.30
C PHE A 544 -2.95 -14.16 26.67
N THR A 545 -2.03 -15.07 26.31
CA THR A 545 -0.59 -14.89 26.56
C THR A 545 0.11 -14.36 25.32
N THR A 546 0.81 -13.23 25.47
CA THR A 546 1.73 -12.66 24.49
C THR A 546 3.09 -12.41 25.14
N SER A 547 3.99 -11.67 24.49
CA SER A 547 5.26 -11.26 25.10
C SER A 547 5.75 -9.90 24.61
N ALA A 548 6.47 -9.19 25.48
CA ALA A 548 7.35 -8.10 25.10
C ALA A 548 8.80 -8.62 25.06
N TYR A 549 9.67 -7.96 24.29
CA TYR A 549 11.11 -8.26 24.28
C TYR A 549 11.89 -6.97 24.49
N VAL A 550 12.93 -7.03 25.32
CA VAL A 550 13.82 -5.90 25.61
C VAL A 550 15.20 -6.23 25.04
N ALA A 551 15.69 -5.38 24.14
CA ALA A 551 17.02 -5.48 23.56
C ALA A 551 18.12 -5.18 24.58
N THR A 552 19.36 -5.57 24.30
CA THR A 552 20.52 -5.23 25.14
C THR A 552 21.02 -3.79 24.95
N GLN A 553 20.67 -3.16 23.82
CA GLN A 553 21.09 -1.82 23.43
C GLN A 553 19.90 -0.97 22.99
N SER A 554 19.97 0.35 23.24
CA SER A 554 18.99 1.32 22.71
C SER A 554 19.35 1.82 21.30
N ASP A 555 20.63 1.75 20.91
CA ASP A 555 21.05 2.06 19.54
C ASP A 555 20.84 0.84 18.62
N ARG A 556 19.87 0.98 17.71
CA ARG A 556 19.45 -0.04 16.75
C ARG A 556 20.49 -0.39 15.69
N SER A 557 21.55 0.41 15.53
CA SER A 557 22.69 0.15 14.63
C SER A 557 23.81 -0.67 15.27
N VAL A 558 23.77 -0.89 16.59
CA VAL A 558 24.77 -1.68 17.31
C VAL A 558 24.54 -3.17 17.08
N THR A 559 25.50 -3.79 16.43
CA THR A 559 25.59 -5.24 16.21
C THR A 559 25.96 -5.98 17.49
N THR A 560 25.14 -6.96 17.89
CA THR A 560 25.35 -7.80 19.08
C THR A 560 25.02 -9.26 18.75
N SER A 561 25.40 -10.19 19.63
CA SER A 561 25.04 -11.60 19.55
C SER A 561 23.71 -11.93 20.27
N GLU A 562 22.91 -10.91 20.60
CA GLU A 562 21.63 -11.10 21.29
C GLU A 562 20.57 -11.72 20.38
N GLN A 563 19.46 -12.19 20.98
CA GLN A 563 18.31 -12.59 20.19
C GLN A 563 17.56 -11.37 19.66
N ARG A 564 17.21 -11.38 18.38
CA ARG A 564 16.44 -10.32 17.72
C ARG A 564 14.99 -10.73 17.50
N ARG A 565 14.11 -9.73 17.47
CA ARG A 565 12.74 -9.79 16.93
C ARG A 565 12.58 -8.72 15.87
N VAL A 566 11.50 -8.78 15.10
CA VAL A 566 11.14 -7.72 14.14
C VAL A 566 10.60 -6.49 14.88
N SER A 567 10.94 -5.29 14.43
CA SER A 567 10.42 -4.02 14.94
C SER A 567 9.03 -3.69 14.40
N ASP A 568 8.31 -2.84 15.12
CA ASP A 568 7.01 -2.30 14.70
C ASP A 568 7.08 -1.56 13.35
N GLU A 569 8.22 -0.98 12.99
CA GLU A 569 8.39 -0.29 11.70
C GLU A 569 8.38 -1.28 10.54
N MET A 570 9.06 -2.41 10.70
CA MET A 570 9.01 -3.49 9.71
C MET A 570 7.66 -4.20 9.72
N ILE A 571 7.03 -4.44 10.88
CA ILE A 571 5.65 -4.98 10.94
C ILE A 571 4.68 -4.04 10.18
N ARG A 572 4.83 -2.71 10.29
CA ARG A 572 4.05 -1.72 9.49
C ARG A 572 4.39 -1.72 8.00
N LEU A 573 5.56 -2.20 7.59
CA LEU A 573 5.94 -2.29 6.19
C LEU A 573 5.41 -3.60 5.58
N ILE A 574 5.54 -4.72 6.29
CA ILE A 574 4.91 -6.00 5.98
C ILE A 574 3.39 -5.82 5.82
N SER A 575 2.72 -5.18 6.78
CA SER A 575 1.25 -5.03 6.74
C SER A 575 0.74 -4.21 5.55
N LYS A 576 1.56 -3.30 5.01
CA LYS A 576 1.27 -2.57 3.75
C LYS A 576 1.46 -3.44 2.50
N TRP A 577 2.36 -4.42 2.54
CA TRP A 577 2.61 -5.35 1.45
C TRP A 577 1.59 -6.50 1.41
N GLU A 578 1.22 -7.06 2.56
CA GLU A 578 0.19 -8.12 2.63
C GLU A 578 -1.22 -7.55 2.38
N GLY A 579 -1.49 -6.32 2.85
CA GLY A 579 -2.84 -5.75 2.87
C GLY A 579 -3.71 -6.34 3.98
N TYR A 580 -4.84 -5.68 4.27
CA TYR A 580 -5.76 -6.08 5.35
C TYR A 580 -7.05 -6.67 4.77
N VAL A 581 -7.41 -7.87 5.23
CA VAL A 581 -8.73 -8.49 4.97
C VAL A 581 -9.34 -8.95 6.29
N SER A 582 -10.49 -8.39 6.66
CA SER A 582 -11.16 -8.64 7.95
C SER A 582 -11.78 -10.04 8.08
N CYS A 583 -12.05 -10.73 6.97
CA CYS A 583 -12.63 -12.06 6.94
C CYS A 583 -11.72 -13.06 6.24
N VAL A 584 -11.94 -14.35 6.52
CA VAL A 584 -11.23 -15.43 5.83
C VAL A 584 -11.51 -15.42 4.32
N TYR A 585 -10.47 -15.60 3.53
CA TYR A 585 -10.49 -15.75 2.07
C TYR A 585 -9.51 -16.84 1.63
N THR A 586 -9.66 -17.37 0.42
CA THR A 586 -8.74 -18.35 -0.17
C THR A 586 -7.58 -17.67 -0.90
N ASP A 587 -6.33 -18.01 -0.59
CA ASP A 587 -5.17 -17.55 -1.37
C ASP A 587 -5.05 -18.33 -2.70
N THR A 588 -5.51 -17.70 -3.77
CA THR A 588 -5.51 -18.24 -5.14
C THR A 588 -4.13 -18.32 -5.79
N MET A 589 -3.09 -17.73 -5.20
CA MET A 589 -1.70 -17.89 -5.65
C MET A 589 -1.06 -19.20 -5.16
N SER A 590 -1.67 -19.84 -4.16
CA SER A 590 -1.26 -21.16 -3.67
C SER A 590 -2.01 -22.28 -4.40
N SER A 591 -1.30 -23.33 -4.81
CA SER A 591 -1.90 -24.53 -5.43
C SER A 591 -2.87 -25.28 -4.50
N SER A 592 -2.82 -24.97 -3.20
CA SER A 592 -3.66 -25.55 -2.15
C SER A 592 -4.80 -24.64 -1.69
N GLN A 593 -4.99 -23.47 -2.32
CA GLN A 593 -6.01 -22.45 -2.00
C GLN A 593 -6.10 -22.13 -0.49
N VAL A 594 -4.95 -21.89 0.14
CA VAL A 594 -4.81 -21.81 1.60
C VAL A 594 -5.70 -20.70 2.21
N PRO A 595 -6.59 -21.03 3.17
CA PRO A 595 -7.39 -20.02 3.86
C PRO A 595 -6.51 -19.02 4.61
N THR A 596 -6.81 -17.73 4.45
CA THR A 596 -5.99 -16.61 4.92
C THR A 596 -6.89 -15.50 5.48
N ILE A 597 -6.43 -14.76 6.50
CA ILE A 597 -7.16 -13.65 7.13
C ILE A 597 -6.19 -12.57 7.63
N GLY A 598 -6.69 -11.37 7.91
CA GLY A 598 -5.91 -10.28 8.50
C GLY A 598 -4.86 -9.74 7.53
N TYR A 599 -3.61 -9.65 8.01
CA TYR A 599 -2.43 -9.33 7.21
C TYR A 599 -1.68 -10.62 6.84
N GLY A 600 -2.16 -11.36 5.83
CA GLY A 600 -1.48 -12.57 5.35
C GLY A 600 -1.46 -13.77 6.33
N CYS A 601 -2.29 -13.78 7.37
CA CYS A 601 -2.32 -14.88 8.34
C CYS A 601 -3.03 -16.12 7.76
N THR A 602 -2.25 -16.99 7.10
CA THR A 602 -2.68 -18.35 6.69
C THR A 602 -3.16 -19.20 7.88
N LEU A 603 -4.17 -20.05 7.62
CA LEU A 603 -4.86 -20.94 8.56
C LEU A 603 -4.75 -22.41 8.09
N GLY A 604 -4.43 -23.32 9.01
CA GLY A 604 -4.39 -24.76 8.77
C GLY A 604 -5.74 -25.44 9.03
N ALA A 605 -5.88 -26.72 8.65
CA ALA A 605 -7.06 -27.51 9.00
C ALA A 605 -7.23 -27.59 10.54
N ASN A 606 -8.48 -27.55 11.01
CA ASN A 606 -8.89 -27.40 12.41
C ASN A 606 -8.42 -26.09 13.08
N ALA A 607 -8.00 -25.07 12.34
CA ALA A 607 -7.70 -23.77 12.94
C ALA A 607 -8.95 -23.12 13.54
N GLU A 608 -8.84 -22.67 14.78
CA GLU A 608 -9.78 -21.78 15.44
C GLU A 608 -9.32 -20.32 15.30
N PHE A 609 -10.20 -19.43 14.86
CA PHE A 609 -9.89 -18.03 14.65
C PHE A 609 -11.13 -17.17 14.81
N TYR A 610 -10.96 -15.89 15.14
CA TYR A 610 -12.06 -14.94 15.01
C TYR A 610 -12.22 -14.54 13.54
N ASN A 611 -13.44 -14.56 13.02
CA ASN A 611 -13.76 -14.08 11.69
C ASN A 611 -14.39 -12.66 11.80
N GLY A 612 -14.08 -11.77 10.86
CA GLY A 612 -14.46 -10.35 10.97
C GLY A 612 -13.55 -9.54 11.91
N VAL A 613 -12.28 -9.95 12.05
CA VAL A 613 -11.27 -9.29 12.90
C VAL A 613 -11.03 -7.84 12.48
N SER A 614 -10.85 -6.95 13.46
CA SER A 614 -10.42 -5.57 13.22
C SER A 614 -8.97 -5.49 12.74
N ALA A 615 -8.54 -4.31 12.27
CA ALA A 615 -7.14 -4.06 11.90
C ALA A 615 -6.20 -4.19 13.12
N THR A 616 -6.68 -3.86 14.32
CA THR A 616 -5.95 -4.01 15.60
C THR A 616 -5.83 -5.49 16.00
N GLU A 617 -6.89 -6.28 15.82
CA GLU A 617 -6.83 -7.74 16.01
C GLU A 617 -5.91 -8.40 14.98
N ALA A 618 -6.01 -8.04 13.70
CA ALA A 618 -5.14 -8.54 12.63
C ALA A 618 -3.66 -8.17 12.85
N TRP A 619 -3.36 -6.98 13.38
CA TRP A 619 -2.03 -6.59 13.82
C TRP A 619 -1.52 -7.51 14.94
N SER A 620 -2.34 -7.73 15.97
CA SER A 620 -2.02 -8.65 17.08
C SER A 620 -1.75 -10.07 16.58
N MET A 621 -2.57 -10.58 15.66
CA MET A 621 -2.35 -11.88 15.02
C MET A 621 -1.01 -11.94 14.30
N MET A 622 -0.64 -10.90 13.54
CA MET A 622 0.64 -10.86 12.82
C MET A 622 1.84 -10.79 13.77
N VAL A 623 1.80 -9.95 14.80
CA VAL A 623 2.85 -9.86 15.85
C VAL A 623 3.05 -11.21 16.53
N ASN A 624 1.97 -11.82 17.03
CA ASN A 624 2.05 -13.11 17.73
C ASN A 624 2.48 -14.25 16.79
N LYS A 625 2.04 -14.25 15.52
CA LYS A 625 2.48 -15.24 14.52
C LYS A 625 3.97 -15.09 14.22
N ILE A 626 4.48 -13.88 14.00
CA ILE A 626 5.91 -13.66 13.70
C ILE A 626 6.80 -14.09 14.88
N ASN A 627 6.40 -13.73 16.11
CA ASN A 627 7.18 -14.03 17.32
C ASN A 627 7.19 -15.53 17.68
N SER A 628 6.09 -16.25 17.45
CA SER A 628 5.96 -17.67 17.83
C SER A 628 6.35 -18.66 16.73
N SER A 629 6.37 -18.24 15.46
CA SER A 629 6.72 -19.09 14.31
C SER A 629 8.24 -19.18 14.09
N SER A 630 8.63 -20.05 13.15
CA SER A 630 10.02 -20.32 12.80
C SER A 630 10.81 -19.12 12.25
N TYR A 631 10.15 -18.04 11.83
CA TYR A 631 10.81 -16.82 11.30
C TYR A 631 11.81 -16.23 12.31
N THR A 632 11.38 -16.06 13.56
CA THR A 632 12.21 -15.47 14.61
C THR A 632 13.19 -16.50 15.19
N SER A 633 12.78 -17.76 15.37
CA SER A 633 13.66 -18.77 15.97
C SER A 633 14.78 -19.24 15.04
N GLU A 634 14.52 -19.43 13.74
CA GLU A 634 15.55 -19.82 12.77
C GLU A 634 16.53 -18.66 12.47
N LEU A 635 16.08 -17.40 12.50
CA LEU A 635 17.01 -16.25 12.46
C LEU A 635 17.98 -16.32 13.64
N ASN A 636 17.46 -16.43 14.86
CA ASN A 636 18.29 -16.44 16.08
C ASN A 636 19.23 -17.66 16.16
N LYS A 637 18.80 -18.79 15.61
CA LYS A 637 19.64 -19.97 15.40
C LYS A 637 20.75 -19.71 14.38
N MET A 638 20.46 -19.02 13.27
CA MET A 638 21.48 -18.63 12.28
C MET A 638 22.49 -17.63 12.85
N ILE A 639 22.04 -16.65 13.64
CA ILE A 639 22.92 -15.72 14.39
C ILE A 639 23.91 -16.52 15.25
N LYS A 640 23.39 -17.43 16.09
CA LYS A 640 24.20 -18.28 16.97
C LYS A 640 25.16 -19.20 16.21
N ASN A 641 24.68 -19.89 15.18
CA ASN A 641 25.44 -20.90 14.44
C ASN A 641 26.64 -20.31 13.69
N ASN A 642 26.56 -19.05 13.25
CA ASN A 642 27.60 -18.38 12.48
C ASN A 642 28.38 -17.34 13.29
N GLY A 643 28.11 -17.21 14.60
CA GLY A 643 28.76 -16.21 15.46
C GLY A 643 28.50 -14.75 15.04
N PHE A 644 27.38 -14.48 14.36
CA PHE A 644 27.08 -13.15 13.84
C PHE A 644 26.83 -12.15 14.98
N LEU A 645 27.44 -10.97 14.86
CA LEU A 645 26.96 -9.76 15.52
C LEU A 645 25.99 -9.06 14.56
N MET A 646 24.72 -8.97 14.93
CA MET A 646 23.62 -8.47 14.09
C MET A 646 22.95 -7.25 14.72
N ASP A 647 22.61 -6.25 13.91
CA ASP A 647 21.84 -5.07 14.33
C ASP A 647 20.31 -5.27 14.17
N GLN A 648 19.51 -4.27 14.55
CA GLN A 648 18.05 -4.37 14.46
C GLN A 648 17.51 -4.30 13.03
N TYR A 649 18.14 -3.53 12.14
CA TYR A 649 17.69 -3.33 10.76
C TYR A 649 17.94 -4.58 9.91
N GLN A 650 19.07 -5.25 10.15
CA GLN A 650 19.43 -6.51 9.55
C GLN A 650 18.45 -7.62 9.94
N ALA A 651 18.08 -7.69 11.23
CA ALA A 651 17.07 -8.62 11.72
C ALA A 651 15.68 -8.35 11.12
N ASP A 652 15.27 -7.08 11.02
CA ASP A 652 14.01 -6.67 10.40
C ASP A 652 13.88 -7.12 8.95
N CYS A 653 14.90 -6.84 8.12
CA CYS A 653 14.96 -7.30 6.75
C CYS A 653 14.77 -8.82 6.66
N LEU A 654 15.56 -9.57 7.42
CA LEU A 654 15.58 -11.02 7.34
C LEU A 654 14.25 -11.62 7.84
N ILE A 655 13.64 -11.11 8.91
CA ILE A 655 12.32 -11.59 9.35
C ILE A 655 11.23 -11.27 8.32
N SER A 656 11.26 -10.11 7.65
CA SER A 656 10.34 -9.81 6.54
C SER A 656 10.51 -10.74 5.34
N PHE A 657 11.76 -11.01 4.97
CA PHE A 657 12.10 -11.97 3.93
C PHE A 657 11.55 -13.36 4.28
N ALA A 658 11.85 -13.86 5.48
CA ALA A 658 11.39 -15.16 5.96
C ALA A 658 9.87 -15.26 6.10
N TYR A 659 9.19 -14.17 6.47
CA TYR A 659 7.72 -14.11 6.48
C TYR A 659 7.15 -14.38 5.09
N ASN A 660 7.78 -13.83 4.05
CA ASN A 660 7.31 -13.91 2.67
C ASN A 660 7.71 -15.19 1.93
N VAL A 661 8.94 -15.70 2.11
CA VAL A 661 9.44 -16.88 1.38
C VAL A 661 9.59 -18.14 2.24
N GLY A 662 9.44 -18.02 3.56
CA GLY A 662 9.70 -19.08 4.54
C GLY A 662 11.08 -18.97 5.19
N SER A 663 11.20 -19.44 6.44
CA SER A 663 12.44 -19.36 7.22
C SER A 663 13.44 -20.49 6.95
N GLY A 664 13.08 -21.49 6.13
CA GLY A 664 13.90 -22.68 5.89
C GLY A 664 15.27 -22.39 5.27
N TYR A 665 15.41 -21.25 4.60
CA TYR A 665 16.64 -20.81 3.94
C TYR A 665 17.76 -20.35 4.88
N PHE A 666 17.47 -20.09 6.17
CA PHE A 666 18.48 -19.56 7.11
C PHE A 666 19.44 -20.61 7.66
N ASN A 667 19.00 -21.86 7.76
CA ASN A 667 19.82 -22.97 8.27
C ASN A 667 19.68 -24.21 7.36
N SER A 668 19.47 -24.00 6.05
CA SER A 668 19.39 -25.07 5.05
C SER A 668 20.76 -25.70 4.77
N SER A 669 20.76 -26.98 4.39
CA SER A 669 21.97 -27.71 3.98
C SER A 669 22.59 -27.18 2.68
N THR A 670 21.76 -26.62 1.79
CA THR A 670 22.21 -25.79 0.67
C THR A 670 22.30 -24.35 1.15
N GLU A 671 23.49 -23.76 1.09
CA GLU A 671 23.71 -22.39 1.55
C GLU A 671 23.31 -21.34 0.49
N MET A 672 22.53 -20.35 0.91
CA MET A 672 22.07 -19.27 0.04
C MET A 672 23.15 -18.19 -0.15
N ASP A 673 23.20 -17.58 -1.33
CA ASP A 673 24.26 -16.63 -1.69
C ASP A 673 24.29 -15.36 -0.82
N PHE A 674 23.13 -14.88 -0.34
CA PHE A 674 23.09 -13.78 0.63
C PHE A 674 23.69 -14.19 2.00
N ILE A 675 23.63 -15.46 2.38
CA ILE A 675 24.27 -15.98 3.61
C ILE A 675 25.78 -16.09 3.43
N LYS A 676 26.26 -16.48 2.24
CA LYS A 676 27.70 -16.43 1.91
C LYS A 676 28.25 -15.01 2.05
N ILE A 677 27.52 -14.03 1.53
CA ILE A 677 27.87 -12.60 1.66
C ILE A 677 27.87 -12.15 3.13
N MET A 678 26.90 -12.59 3.93
CA MET A 678 26.89 -12.33 5.39
C MET A 678 28.05 -13.01 6.13
N LYS A 679 28.49 -14.21 5.71
CA LYS A 679 29.70 -14.86 6.26
C LYS A 679 30.98 -14.11 5.93
N ASN A 680 31.03 -13.47 4.76
CA ASN A 680 32.17 -12.63 4.36
C ASN A 680 32.21 -11.28 5.12
N ALA A 681 31.15 -10.91 5.84
CA ALA A 681 31.11 -9.75 6.72
C ALA A 681 31.89 -9.98 8.03
N VAL A 682 33.21 -9.90 7.93
CA VAL A 682 34.14 -9.95 9.08
C VAL A 682 34.76 -8.58 9.33
N ARG A 683 35.11 -8.29 10.58
CA ARG A 683 36.05 -7.20 10.85
C ARG A 683 37.36 -7.51 10.11
N PRO A 684 37.87 -6.61 9.27
CA PRO A 684 39.01 -6.92 8.41
C PRO A 684 40.26 -7.22 9.26
N PRO A 685 41.08 -8.20 8.84
CA PRO A 685 42.33 -8.48 9.52
C PRO A 685 43.35 -7.36 9.29
N ASP A 686 44.43 -7.34 10.07
CA ASP A 686 45.49 -6.33 9.93
C ASP A 686 46.38 -6.62 8.71
N PHE A 687 46.64 -5.58 7.92
CA PHE A 687 47.51 -5.62 6.74
C PHE A 687 48.81 -4.82 6.94
N SER A 688 48.99 -4.16 8.10
CA SER A 688 50.04 -3.17 8.35
C SER A 688 51.47 -3.71 8.24
N SER A 689 51.68 -4.98 8.55
CA SER A 689 52.97 -5.69 8.52
C SER A 689 53.29 -6.35 7.17
N GLY A 690 52.49 -6.12 6.13
CA GLY A 690 52.61 -6.85 4.85
C GLY A 690 52.11 -8.30 4.92
N THR A 691 51.39 -8.67 6.00
CA THR A 691 50.75 -9.97 6.15
C THR A 691 49.72 -10.20 5.04
N THR A 692 49.75 -11.41 4.49
CA THR A 692 48.81 -11.87 3.47
C THR A 692 47.89 -12.96 4.01
N TYR A 693 46.67 -13.04 3.49
CA TYR A 693 45.67 -14.02 3.91
C TYR A 693 45.17 -14.81 2.71
N ASP A 694 45.16 -16.12 2.81
CA ASP A 694 44.54 -16.98 1.80
C ASP A 694 43.03 -16.81 1.83
N ALA A 695 42.41 -16.80 0.65
CA ALA A 695 40.98 -16.63 0.48
C ALA A 695 40.46 -17.35 -0.76
N THR A 696 39.15 -17.52 -0.83
CA THR A 696 38.45 -18.08 -1.98
C THR A 696 37.38 -17.10 -2.45
N VAL A 697 37.24 -16.93 -3.76
CA VAL A 697 36.14 -16.16 -4.35
C VAL A 697 34.83 -16.91 -4.15
N ALA A 698 33.87 -16.31 -3.47
CA ALA A 698 32.62 -16.95 -3.05
C ALA A 698 31.57 -17.02 -4.16
N LEU A 699 31.56 -16.04 -5.07
CA LEU A 699 30.63 -15.87 -6.19
C LEU A 699 31.37 -15.24 -7.38
N ASP A 700 30.94 -15.54 -8.61
CA ASP A 700 31.51 -14.97 -9.83
C ASP A 700 31.52 -13.44 -9.77
N THR A 701 32.70 -12.84 -9.96
CA THR A 701 32.89 -11.41 -9.72
C THR A 701 33.98 -10.80 -10.61
N GLN A 702 34.15 -9.49 -10.50
CA GLN A 702 35.05 -8.70 -11.34
C GLN A 702 36.23 -8.19 -10.52
N VAL A 703 37.43 -8.41 -11.03
CA VAL A 703 38.66 -7.78 -10.55
C VAL A 703 38.71 -6.37 -11.12
N ARG A 704 39.05 -5.39 -10.28
CA ARG A 704 39.05 -3.97 -10.64
C ARG A 704 40.37 -3.27 -10.38
N SER A 705 40.57 -2.14 -11.06
CA SER A 705 41.77 -1.32 -10.96
C SER A 705 41.92 -0.58 -9.62
N ASN A 706 40.82 -0.35 -8.89
CA ASN A 706 40.82 0.33 -7.59
C ASN A 706 39.64 -0.14 -6.71
N SER A 707 39.67 0.14 -5.40
CA SER A 707 38.50 -0.04 -4.53
C SER A 707 37.33 0.84 -5.00
N GLY A 708 36.17 0.23 -5.22
CA GLY A 708 34.92 0.93 -5.58
C GLY A 708 34.25 0.42 -6.86
N MET A 709 32.90 0.39 -6.85
CA MET A 709 32.08 -0.19 -7.93
C MET A 709 32.14 0.53 -9.29
N LEU A 710 32.67 1.75 -9.34
CA LEU A 710 32.81 2.56 -10.57
C LEU A 710 34.21 2.48 -11.19
N SER A 711 35.18 1.81 -10.55
CA SER A 711 36.54 1.67 -11.09
C SER A 711 36.58 0.67 -12.27
N ALA A 712 37.60 0.78 -13.12
CA ALA A 712 37.69 -0.04 -14.33
C ALA A 712 37.81 -1.54 -14.00
N GLN A 713 37.06 -2.37 -14.72
CA GLN A 713 37.21 -3.82 -14.66
C GLN A 713 38.49 -4.22 -15.39
N THR A 714 39.37 -4.94 -14.71
CA THR A 714 40.66 -5.42 -15.25
C THR A 714 40.63 -6.92 -15.57
N GLY A 715 39.62 -7.65 -15.08
CA GLY A 715 39.36 -9.04 -15.42
C GLY A 715 38.17 -9.59 -14.64
N SER A 716 37.79 -10.83 -14.91
CA SER A 716 36.76 -11.58 -14.17
C SER A 716 37.38 -12.75 -13.41
N VAL A 717 36.84 -13.08 -12.25
CA VAL A 717 37.28 -14.23 -11.45
C VAL A 717 36.07 -15.06 -11.02
N ALA A 718 36.16 -16.38 -11.23
CA ALA A 718 35.06 -17.31 -10.99
C ALA A 718 34.98 -17.74 -9.52
N ALA A 719 33.77 -18.13 -9.08
CA ALA A 719 33.56 -18.76 -7.78
C ALA A 719 34.46 -20.00 -7.60
N GLY A 720 34.97 -20.19 -6.38
CA GLY A 720 35.93 -21.25 -6.06
C GLY A 720 37.39 -20.93 -6.40
N THR A 721 37.69 -19.81 -7.08
CA THR A 721 39.08 -19.42 -7.36
C THR A 721 39.81 -19.04 -6.07
N ALA A 722 40.94 -19.69 -5.79
CA ALA A 722 41.84 -19.32 -4.71
C ALA A 722 42.60 -18.03 -5.03
N VAL A 723 42.66 -17.10 -4.08
CA VAL A 723 43.35 -15.82 -4.19
C VAL A 723 44.08 -15.49 -2.89
N THR A 724 45.20 -14.76 -2.98
CA THR A 724 45.89 -14.22 -1.81
C THR A 724 45.45 -12.78 -1.59
N VAL A 725 44.85 -12.47 -0.45
CA VAL A 725 44.54 -11.10 -0.02
C VAL A 725 45.80 -10.45 0.52
N THR A 726 46.11 -9.26 0.00
CA THR A 726 47.36 -8.49 0.27
C THR A 726 47.09 -7.11 0.88
N GLY A 727 45.82 -6.81 1.18
CA GLY A 727 45.36 -5.51 1.68
C GLY A 727 43.85 -5.40 1.62
N GLY A 728 43.31 -4.34 2.21
CA GLY A 728 41.88 -4.03 2.14
C GLY A 728 41.61 -2.54 2.31
N ASP A 729 40.45 -2.11 1.84
CA ASP A 729 39.88 -0.77 2.01
C ASP A 729 38.49 -0.94 2.64
N PHE A 730 38.36 -0.43 3.86
CA PHE A 730 37.15 -0.46 4.68
C PHE A 730 36.88 0.92 5.27
N SER A 731 37.26 1.97 4.53
CA SER A 731 36.98 3.37 4.87
C SER A 731 35.47 3.63 5.00
N ASP A 732 34.67 2.99 4.14
CA ASP A 732 33.28 2.64 4.41
C ASP A 732 33.18 1.12 4.69
N LYS A 733 32.57 0.74 5.82
CA LYS A 733 32.37 -0.67 6.18
C LYS A 733 31.36 -1.36 5.26
N LYS A 734 30.37 -0.62 4.75
CA LYS A 734 29.32 -1.11 3.85
C LYS A 734 29.75 -1.11 2.38
N ASP A 735 30.89 -0.50 2.03
CA ASP A 735 31.56 -0.70 0.74
C ASP A 735 33.01 -1.20 0.93
N GLY A 736 33.19 -2.29 1.68
CA GLY A 736 34.50 -2.91 1.88
C GLY A 736 35.05 -3.62 0.63
N TRP A 737 36.37 -3.52 0.42
CA TRP A 737 37.12 -4.15 -0.68
C TRP A 737 38.39 -4.85 -0.19
N TYR A 738 38.76 -5.95 -0.84
CA TYR A 738 40.07 -6.59 -0.66
C TYR A 738 40.94 -6.42 -1.90
N LYS A 739 42.23 -6.17 -1.68
CA LYS A 739 43.25 -6.21 -2.72
C LYS A 739 43.76 -7.63 -2.86
N VAL A 740 43.48 -8.27 -3.99
CA VAL A 740 43.78 -9.68 -4.25
C VAL A 740 44.94 -9.85 -5.22
N LYS A 741 45.65 -10.97 -5.09
CA LYS A 741 46.60 -11.52 -6.05
C LYS A 741 46.13 -12.89 -6.50
N LEU A 742 46.05 -13.10 -7.80
CA LEU A 742 45.72 -14.37 -8.44
C LEU A 742 46.99 -15.22 -8.64
N ALA A 743 46.82 -16.52 -8.90
CA ALA A 743 47.91 -17.48 -9.06
C ALA A 743 48.84 -17.18 -10.26
N ASP A 744 48.34 -16.50 -11.29
CA ASP A 744 49.10 -16.00 -12.45
C ASP A 744 49.95 -14.75 -12.13
N GLY A 745 49.83 -14.21 -10.92
CA GLY A 745 50.49 -12.97 -10.49
C GLY A 745 49.68 -11.69 -10.73
N THR A 746 48.52 -11.77 -11.39
CA THR A 746 47.62 -10.63 -11.60
C THR A 746 47.15 -10.07 -10.25
N THR A 747 47.13 -8.74 -10.12
CA THR A 747 46.64 -8.07 -8.90
C THR A 747 45.54 -7.08 -9.21
N GLY A 748 44.63 -6.88 -8.27
CA GLY A 748 43.54 -5.92 -8.37
C GLY A 748 42.65 -5.93 -7.14
N TRP A 749 41.47 -5.34 -7.26
CA TRP A 749 40.51 -5.19 -6.15
C TRP A 749 39.25 -6.00 -6.41
N VAL A 750 38.76 -6.68 -5.38
CA VAL A 750 37.50 -7.44 -5.39
C VAL A 750 36.65 -6.99 -4.20
N ASN A 751 35.34 -6.84 -4.43
CA ASN A 751 34.38 -6.45 -3.41
C ASN A 751 34.35 -7.49 -2.27
N ALA A 752 34.46 -7.04 -1.02
CA ALA A 752 34.65 -7.92 0.13
C ALA A 752 33.48 -8.91 0.34
N GLY A 753 32.26 -8.57 -0.10
CA GLY A 753 31.12 -9.48 -0.05
C GLY A 753 31.30 -10.76 -0.86
N TYR A 754 32.23 -10.79 -1.82
CA TYR A 754 32.52 -11.94 -2.68
C TYR A 754 33.84 -12.68 -2.34
N VAL A 755 34.49 -12.37 -1.21
CA VAL A 755 35.77 -12.97 -0.81
C VAL A 755 35.63 -13.63 0.56
N SER A 756 35.80 -14.95 0.61
CA SER A 756 35.82 -15.72 1.85
C SER A 756 37.26 -15.94 2.31
N LEU A 757 37.68 -15.24 3.36
CA LEU A 757 38.99 -15.45 3.99
C LEU A 757 39.06 -16.85 4.64
N ALA A 758 40.16 -17.57 4.42
CA ALA A 758 40.39 -18.89 5.01
C ALA A 758 40.46 -18.83 6.55
N CYS A 759 40.90 -17.70 7.11
CA CYS A 759 40.93 -17.44 8.55
C CYS A 759 39.61 -16.89 9.13
N SER A 760 38.53 -16.80 8.34
CA SER A 760 37.27 -16.15 8.77
C SER A 760 36.71 -16.66 10.10
N GLY A 761 36.79 -17.97 10.37
CA GLY A 761 36.38 -18.57 11.65
C GLY A 761 37.18 -18.15 12.89
N GLN A 762 38.26 -17.38 12.73
CA GLN A 762 39.03 -16.75 13.81
C GLN A 762 38.74 -15.23 13.92
N LEU A 763 37.98 -14.66 12.98
CA LEU A 763 37.63 -13.25 12.93
C LEU A 763 36.24 -13.00 13.54
N VAL A 764 35.97 -11.75 13.89
CA VAL A 764 34.65 -11.34 14.38
C VAL A 764 33.73 -11.12 13.19
N HIS A 765 32.70 -11.97 13.03
CA HIS A 765 31.65 -11.78 12.03
C HIS A 765 30.70 -10.65 12.46
N ASP A 766 31.00 -9.44 12.02
CA ASP A 766 30.29 -8.22 12.35
C ASP A 766 29.55 -7.74 11.10
N LEU A 767 28.22 -7.90 11.08
CA LEU A 767 27.38 -7.64 9.89
C LEU A 767 27.30 -6.14 9.52
N ASN A 768 27.90 -5.24 10.31
CA ASN A 768 28.16 -3.87 9.83
C ASN A 768 29.24 -3.80 8.74
N TYR A 769 29.99 -4.89 8.51
CA TYR A 769 30.92 -5.05 7.38
C TYR A 769 30.30 -5.81 6.18
N THR A 770 29.00 -6.11 6.19
CA THR A 770 28.32 -6.67 5.03
C THR A 770 28.36 -5.66 3.89
N ASN A 771 29.01 -5.99 2.76
CA ASN A 771 29.04 -5.09 1.61
C ASN A 771 27.63 -4.93 1.03
N ALA A 772 27.13 -3.69 1.06
CA ALA A 772 25.75 -3.35 0.78
C ALA A 772 25.37 -3.57 -0.69
N TYR A 773 26.29 -3.31 -1.63
CA TYR A 773 26.08 -3.60 -3.04
C TYR A 773 25.92 -5.12 -3.25
N ALA A 774 26.82 -5.93 -2.68
CA ALA A 774 26.76 -7.38 -2.83
C ALA A 774 25.48 -7.96 -2.25
N PHE A 775 25.16 -7.65 -0.98
CA PHE A 775 23.97 -8.17 -0.31
C PHE A 775 22.67 -7.70 -0.99
N GLY A 776 22.57 -6.41 -1.32
CA GLY A 776 21.38 -5.87 -1.99
C GLY A 776 21.16 -6.46 -3.37
N THR A 777 22.24 -6.63 -4.17
CA THR A 777 22.21 -7.26 -5.50
C THR A 777 21.69 -8.70 -5.42
N GLU A 778 22.14 -9.49 -4.45
CA GLU A 778 21.68 -10.86 -4.30
C GLU A 778 20.27 -10.96 -3.72
N LEU A 779 19.90 -10.13 -2.74
CA LEU A 779 18.56 -10.16 -2.15
C LEU A 779 17.48 -9.79 -3.18
N ILE A 780 17.72 -8.81 -4.07
CA ILE A 780 16.74 -8.44 -5.11
C ILE A 780 16.56 -9.50 -6.21
N ARG A 781 17.38 -10.55 -6.27
CA ARG A 781 17.13 -11.72 -7.15
C ARG A 781 15.93 -12.56 -6.71
N TRP A 782 15.54 -12.49 -5.44
CA TRP A 782 14.44 -13.25 -4.83
C TRP A 782 13.05 -12.67 -5.17
N ASN A 783 12.83 -12.49 -6.47
CA ASN A 783 11.70 -11.78 -7.07
C ASN A 783 10.78 -12.71 -7.91
N GLN A 784 10.97 -14.02 -7.81
CA GLN A 784 10.26 -15.02 -8.62
C GLN A 784 9.47 -16.00 -7.76
N ALA A 785 8.36 -16.50 -8.29
CA ALA A 785 7.63 -17.64 -7.73
C ALA A 785 7.23 -18.59 -8.88
N GLY A 786 7.49 -19.89 -8.72
CA GLY A 786 7.30 -20.87 -9.81
C GLY A 786 8.11 -20.56 -11.07
N GLY A 787 9.28 -19.92 -10.94
CA GLY A 787 10.12 -19.45 -12.07
C GLY A 787 9.59 -18.21 -12.81
N LYS A 788 8.44 -17.64 -12.40
CA LYS A 788 7.87 -16.43 -12.99
C LYS A 788 8.29 -15.19 -12.18
N PHE A 789 8.74 -14.15 -12.87
CA PHE A 789 9.07 -12.84 -12.28
C PHE A 789 7.82 -12.10 -11.77
N TYR A 790 7.93 -11.47 -10.59
CA TYR A 790 6.91 -10.60 -10.01
C TYR A 790 7.50 -9.26 -9.57
N THR A 791 7.08 -8.18 -10.23
CA THR A 791 7.46 -6.80 -9.90
C THR A 791 7.18 -6.43 -8.43
N GLY A 792 6.11 -6.98 -7.83
CA GLY A 792 5.79 -6.79 -6.42
C GLY A 792 6.85 -7.40 -5.48
N LEU A 793 7.34 -8.61 -5.79
CA LEU A 793 8.41 -9.24 -5.03
C LEU A 793 9.73 -8.49 -5.21
N PHE A 794 10.05 -8.03 -6.43
CA PHE A 794 11.24 -7.20 -6.69
C PHE A 794 11.27 -5.93 -5.79
N TYR A 795 10.18 -5.15 -5.75
CA TYR A 795 10.12 -3.97 -4.89
C TYR A 795 10.09 -4.30 -3.39
N ARG A 796 9.54 -5.45 -2.99
CA ARG A 796 9.61 -5.93 -1.60
C ARG A 796 11.06 -6.24 -1.19
N ARG A 797 11.77 -7.07 -1.97
CA ARG A 797 13.19 -7.37 -1.73
C ARG A 797 14.06 -6.11 -1.71
N LEU A 798 13.74 -5.14 -2.55
CA LEU A 798 14.42 -3.85 -2.59
C LEU A 798 14.21 -3.05 -1.29
N GLY A 799 12.98 -2.97 -0.79
CA GLY A 799 12.70 -2.35 0.51
C GLY A 799 13.38 -3.08 1.68
N GLU A 800 13.39 -4.41 1.66
CA GLU A 800 14.10 -5.23 2.65
C GLU A 800 15.62 -4.97 2.62
N ALA A 801 16.25 -4.93 1.43
CA ALA A 801 17.66 -4.60 1.27
C ALA A 801 18.00 -3.17 1.75
N ASN A 802 17.11 -2.20 1.51
CA ASN A 802 17.26 -0.82 1.98
C ASN A 802 17.26 -0.75 3.52
N VAL A 803 16.38 -1.51 4.17
CA VAL A 803 16.38 -1.61 5.63
C VAL A 803 17.68 -2.28 6.11
N TYR A 804 18.06 -3.45 5.59
CA TYR A 804 19.28 -4.17 6.02
C TYR A 804 20.55 -3.30 5.94
N ASN A 805 20.72 -2.59 4.83
CA ASN A 805 21.95 -1.86 4.55
C ASN A 805 22.00 -0.48 5.21
N TYR A 806 20.86 0.21 5.30
CA TYR A 806 20.80 1.65 5.58
C TYR A 806 19.74 2.07 6.62
N GLY A 807 18.99 1.13 7.21
CA GLY A 807 17.87 1.42 8.10
C GLY A 807 16.72 2.18 7.41
N ASP A 808 16.62 2.08 6.07
CA ASP A 808 15.69 2.86 5.26
C ASP A 808 14.37 2.10 5.02
N TYR A 809 13.35 2.46 5.80
CA TYR A 809 11.99 1.90 5.75
C TYR A 809 11.09 2.53 4.68
N ASP A 810 11.62 3.40 3.80
CA ASP A 810 10.82 3.98 2.71
C ASP A 810 10.38 2.89 1.72
N ALA A 811 9.06 2.82 1.47
CA ALA A 811 8.44 1.88 0.54
C ALA A 811 8.65 2.32 -0.93
N LEU A 812 9.90 2.32 -1.39
CA LEU A 812 10.30 2.82 -2.70
C LEU A 812 10.01 1.82 -3.84
N ARG A 813 9.78 2.36 -5.03
CA ARG A 813 9.60 1.60 -6.28
C ARG A 813 10.70 1.89 -7.31
N TYR A 814 11.89 2.22 -6.84
CA TYR A 814 13.09 2.44 -7.67
C TYR A 814 14.34 2.14 -6.84
N ASN A 815 15.41 1.72 -7.52
CA ASN A 815 16.65 1.31 -6.88
C ASN A 815 17.48 2.52 -6.41
N LYS A 816 17.20 2.99 -5.18
CA LYS A 816 17.84 4.17 -4.55
C LYS A 816 19.34 4.03 -4.33
N TYR A 817 19.84 2.81 -4.08
CA TYR A 817 21.22 2.55 -3.65
C TYR A 817 22.08 1.82 -4.71
N GLY A 818 21.59 1.72 -5.95
CA GLY A 818 22.40 1.30 -7.10
C GLY A 818 22.77 -0.19 -7.14
N TYR A 819 21.98 -1.07 -6.52
CA TYR A 819 22.20 -2.54 -6.57
C TYR A 819 22.16 -3.06 -8.03
N GLY A 820 22.89 -4.14 -8.32
CA GLY A 820 22.88 -4.77 -9.64
C GLY A 820 21.54 -5.44 -9.95
N TYR A 821 20.85 -5.04 -11.02
CA TYR A 821 19.59 -5.67 -11.40
C TYR A 821 19.82 -7.09 -11.95
N PRO A 822 19.00 -8.09 -11.54
CA PRO A 822 19.00 -9.38 -12.21
C PRO A 822 18.42 -9.25 -13.63
N SER A 823 18.83 -10.14 -14.54
CA SER A 823 18.33 -10.19 -15.93
C SER A 823 16.80 -10.25 -16.02
N ALA A 824 16.14 -10.96 -15.11
CA ALA A 824 14.68 -11.05 -14.99
C ALA A 824 13.99 -9.69 -14.68
N ALA A 825 14.73 -8.72 -14.15
CA ALA A 825 14.26 -7.37 -13.85
C ALA A 825 14.83 -6.30 -14.80
N SER A 826 15.47 -6.70 -15.91
CA SER A 826 16.10 -5.77 -16.88
C SER A 826 15.12 -4.74 -17.49
N SER A 827 13.82 -5.04 -17.53
CA SER A 827 12.76 -4.11 -17.94
C SER A 827 12.40 -3.03 -16.90
N LEU A 828 13.02 -3.06 -15.72
CA LEU A 828 12.86 -2.10 -14.62
C LEU A 828 14.11 -1.22 -14.38
N GLN A 829 15.12 -1.35 -15.25
CA GLN A 829 16.26 -0.41 -15.37
C GLN A 829 15.90 0.77 -16.26
#